data_AF-A0A8B6H0Y8-F1
#
_entry.id   AF-A0A8B6H0Y8-F1
#
_cell.length_a   1.000
_cell.length_b   1.000
_cell.length_c   1.000
_cell.angle_alpha   90.00
_cell.angle_beta   90.00
_cell.angle_gamma   90.00
#
_symmetry.space_group_name_H-M   'P 1'
#
loop_
_entity.id
_entity.type
_entity.pdbx_description
1 polymer ?
#
loop_
_entity_poly.entity_id
_entity_poly.type
_entity_poly.pdbx_seq_one_letter_code
_entity_poly.pdbx_strand_id
1 'polypeptide(L)'
;MVDYMTEIALISHKLAKEKFADAFDQLEADIENPYRALLENDDEEEFKLDSFMDDEELLEENEKQKKIFEKLKDEIDAYCRQIVVLGFNSAKYDMNLIKTHIAKSLHMHKPGQKFTVKRNNSYACLANETFKFLDITSYLAPGCSYAKFLKAYDVTENKGFLPYEWFDSVDKLHHPTLPSHEQFYSSLKECNISTEDYAYCQREWSVNGMSTFREFLVWYNNLDVGPFVQAVENLQKIYFERGIDLFKTSISVPGLARRMLFDTGRQAGASFALFDEVNSDLYFTLKNNLIGGPSIIFNRHHEVGQTFIRNDFTRPCQKILGFDANALYLYCIDQEMPTGSFVRRRVEDGFKPQKRDKYTLMYDWMDYLNHTRGLDIKHKLNTGKEKKIGSYPVDGYDANTNTVYQFHGCYWHGHDCWMTKNVKDQKWCETRQAKYDKTVKTTTFIQAQGYNIVEKWECHFRNDIRRHGQLKSFCDSRKPATPQRSVTETEILEGVASGRLFGMVECDIRVPDEWPSSFRHPTMTPCEYFAEMSPLFCTTDVPFDLIGDHMQDHVRRFELSEKPRRLLVGGMRARQMLIATPLLKWYLEHGMLVTKIYQVLEFKPQRCFRDFVKVVSDNRRLGDADPDKAIIAETSKLEGNSGYGGTIMDQEKFQSVTYVQGEGRVMLEANKPQFKKLTTLLEQDEYFEVEKSKERLDINLPIQIGYFILQYGKLRMLEFYFDFLDVYVDRSDFEYCEMDTDSAYMALSGPDLASVIRPEMKDAYQRALTGCCRDDFEPDWLPRTCCTKYDKRTPGLFKVEYEGDVMIGLCSKTYIVQKTKLVHTSNTKMTAFRLLRRAKKLPPKRLIHRPRLLREVKFSSKGVTKRRVKAPMNTFRHVLNTQRVGNGTLKGFRARNNGISTIFNKLEMGFHISIARGEC
;
A
#
# COMPACT_ATOMS: atom_id res chain seq x y z
N MET A 1 -18.34 6.10 33.29
CA MET A 1 -18.14 5.83 31.84
C MET A 1 -17.63 4.42 31.63
N VAL A 2 -16.44 4.07 32.13
CA VAL A 2 -15.84 2.74 31.92
C VAL A 2 -16.69 1.61 32.51
N ASP A 3 -17.31 1.81 33.67
CA ASP A 3 -18.22 0.82 34.25
C ASP A 3 -19.42 0.55 33.33
N TYR A 4 -20.06 1.61 32.82
CA TYR A 4 -21.16 1.50 31.85
C TYR A 4 -20.72 0.84 30.54
N MET A 5 -19.53 1.18 30.02
CA MET A 5 -18.97 0.51 28.85
C MET A 5 -18.69 -0.97 29.12
N THR A 6 -18.33 -1.33 30.35
CA THR A 6 -18.07 -2.72 30.76
C THR A 6 -19.37 -3.51 30.83
N GLU A 7 -20.45 -2.91 31.32
CA GLU A 7 -21.80 -3.49 31.27
C GLU A 7 -22.24 -3.74 29.81
N ILE A 8 -22.05 -2.76 28.92
CA ILE A 8 -22.31 -2.92 27.48
C ILE A 8 -21.46 -4.06 26.89
N ALA A 9 -20.18 -4.13 27.26
CA ALA A 9 -19.29 -5.18 26.77
C ALA A 9 -19.75 -6.58 27.21
N LEU A 10 -20.25 -6.73 28.44
CA LEU A 10 -20.81 -8.00 28.93
C LEU A 10 -22.05 -8.42 28.15
N ILE A 11 -22.97 -7.48 27.90
CA ILE A 11 -24.17 -7.74 27.08
C ILE A 11 -23.76 -8.10 25.64
N SER A 12 -22.85 -7.33 25.05
CA SER A 12 -22.35 -7.58 23.70
C SER A 12 -21.66 -8.94 23.58
N HIS A 13 -20.91 -9.37 24.59
CA HIS A 13 -20.25 -10.68 24.61
C HIS A 13 -21.30 -11.79 24.60
N LYS A 14 -22.34 -11.67 25.44
CA LYS A 14 -23.46 -12.63 25.47
C LYS A 14 -24.15 -12.73 24.09
N LEU A 15 -24.54 -11.59 23.50
CA LEU A 15 -25.18 -11.56 22.18
C LEU A 15 -24.27 -12.12 21.07
N ALA A 16 -22.97 -11.84 21.13
CA ALA A 16 -22.01 -12.39 20.18
C ALA A 16 -21.89 -13.91 20.32
N LYS A 17 -21.86 -14.44 21.55
CA LYS A 17 -21.85 -15.89 21.79
C LYS A 17 -23.14 -16.55 21.28
N GLU A 18 -24.30 -15.94 21.53
CA GLU A 18 -25.58 -16.43 20.99
C GLU A 18 -25.57 -16.46 19.46
N LYS A 19 -25.02 -15.41 18.82
CA LYS A 19 -24.89 -15.35 17.36
C LYS A 19 -23.99 -16.46 16.79
N PHE A 20 -22.96 -16.87 17.54
CA PHE A 20 -22.03 -17.91 17.14
C PHE A 20 -22.25 -19.22 17.92
N ALA A 21 -23.47 -19.44 18.45
CA ALA A 21 -23.76 -20.59 19.31
C ALA A 21 -23.40 -21.91 18.62
N ASP A 22 -23.81 -22.09 17.37
CA ASP A 22 -23.49 -23.28 16.55
C ASP A 22 -21.97 -23.57 16.50
N ALA A 23 -21.13 -22.53 16.41
CA ALA A 23 -19.68 -22.69 16.37
C ALA A 23 -19.10 -23.05 17.75
N PHE A 24 -19.67 -22.51 18.84
CA PHE A 24 -19.29 -22.89 20.20
C PHE A 24 -19.73 -24.32 20.52
N ASP A 25 -20.95 -24.69 20.16
CA ASP A 25 -21.50 -26.02 20.39
C ASP A 25 -20.69 -27.07 19.61
N GLN A 26 -20.34 -26.78 18.35
CA GLN A 26 -19.44 -27.64 17.58
C GLN A 26 -18.07 -27.77 18.24
N LEU A 27 -17.44 -26.66 18.65
CA LEU A 27 -16.14 -26.71 19.32
C LEU A 27 -16.20 -27.44 20.66
N GLU A 28 -17.31 -27.36 21.40
CA GLU A 28 -17.52 -28.12 22.63
C GLU A 28 -17.65 -29.61 22.36
N ALA A 29 -18.42 -30.00 21.34
CA ALA A 29 -18.49 -31.38 20.88
C ALA A 29 -17.11 -31.91 20.43
N ASP A 30 -16.34 -31.10 19.69
CA ASP A 30 -14.98 -31.43 19.24
C ASP A 30 -13.98 -31.53 20.41
N ILE A 31 -14.19 -30.81 21.51
CA ILE A 31 -13.37 -30.92 22.73
C ILE A 31 -13.73 -32.17 23.54
N GLU A 32 -15.02 -32.50 23.63
CA GLU A 32 -15.53 -33.69 24.34
C GLU A 32 -15.17 -34.98 23.60
N ASN A 33 -15.19 -34.95 22.27
CA ASN A 33 -14.82 -36.09 21.44
C ASN A 33 -13.94 -35.66 20.24
N PRO A 34 -12.64 -35.39 20.48
CA PRO A 34 -11.72 -34.93 19.44
C PRO A 34 -11.56 -35.88 18.25
N TYR A 35 -11.79 -37.18 18.45
CA TYR A 35 -11.77 -38.18 17.39
C TYR A 35 -13.04 -38.20 16.54
N ARG A 36 -14.22 -38.03 17.13
CA ARG A 36 -15.49 -38.00 16.38
C ARG A 36 -15.62 -36.78 15.47
N ALA A 37 -15.09 -35.63 15.89
CA ALA A 37 -14.98 -34.42 15.05
C ALA A 37 -14.17 -34.63 13.76
N LEU A 38 -13.23 -35.59 13.77
CA LEU A 38 -12.45 -35.98 12.60
C LEU A 38 -13.20 -36.98 11.70
N LEU A 39 -14.20 -37.68 12.24
CA LEU A 39 -14.98 -38.73 11.56
C LEU A 39 -16.30 -38.21 10.96
N GLU A 40 -16.91 -37.15 11.51
CA GLU A 40 -18.20 -36.60 11.04
C GLU A 40 -18.16 -35.90 9.65
N ASN A 41 -17.00 -35.85 8.98
CA ASN A 41 -16.91 -35.45 7.57
C ASN A 41 -17.06 -36.62 6.57
N ASP A 42 -17.19 -37.87 7.02
CA ASP A 42 -17.37 -39.04 6.15
C ASP A 42 -18.61 -39.87 6.56
N ASP A 43 -19.33 -40.36 5.55
CA ASP A 43 -20.49 -41.25 5.69
C ASP A 43 -20.15 -42.52 6.50
N GLU A 44 -21.14 -42.99 7.25
CA GLU A 44 -21.13 -44.10 8.20
C GLU A 44 -20.36 -45.37 7.76
N GLU A 45 -19.21 -45.66 8.39
CA GLU A 45 -18.80 -47.05 8.64
C GLU A 45 -17.97 -47.16 9.94
N GLU A 46 -18.57 -47.81 10.93
CA GLU A 46 -18.08 -47.99 12.31
C GLU A 46 -16.88 -48.97 12.34
N PHE A 47 -15.65 -48.48 12.11
CA PHE A 47 -14.44 -49.32 12.18
C PHE A 47 -13.78 -49.24 13.57
N LYS A 48 -13.75 -50.37 14.29
CA LYS A 48 -13.17 -50.49 15.65
C LYS A 48 -11.64 -50.36 15.63
N LEU A 49 -11.15 -49.22 16.09
CA LEU A 49 -9.72 -48.84 16.17
C LEU A 49 -8.99 -49.36 17.44
N ASP A 50 -9.67 -50.11 18.31
CA ASP A 50 -9.18 -50.61 19.63
C ASP A 50 -7.98 -51.60 19.57
N SER A 51 -7.38 -51.84 18.40
CA SER A 51 -6.44 -52.98 18.23
C SER A 51 -4.99 -52.65 17.83
N PHE A 52 -4.62 -51.38 17.58
CA PHE A 52 -3.28 -51.07 17.01
C PHE A 52 -2.53 -49.86 17.57
N MET A 53 -3.09 -49.10 18.50
CA MET A 53 -2.36 -48.11 19.31
C MET A 53 -2.35 -48.57 20.76
N ASP A 54 -1.26 -48.33 21.50
CA ASP A 54 -1.36 -48.45 22.96
C ASP A 54 -2.21 -47.30 23.50
N ASP A 55 -2.85 -47.53 24.65
CA ASP A 55 -3.76 -46.57 25.27
C ASP A 55 -3.05 -45.23 25.57
N GLU A 56 -1.74 -45.22 25.76
CA GLU A 56 -0.92 -44.05 26.12
C GLU A 56 -0.73 -43.10 24.92
N GLU A 57 -0.42 -43.61 23.72
CA GLU A 57 -0.29 -42.80 22.50
C GLU A 57 -1.64 -42.19 22.04
N LEU A 58 -2.75 -42.93 22.19
CA LEU A 58 -4.10 -42.44 21.89
C LEU A 58 -4.49 -41.29 22.81
N LEU A 59 -4.17 -41.40 24.09
CA LEU A 59 -4.41 -40.36 25.10
C LEU A 59 -3.59 -39.09 24.82
N GLU A 60 -2.31 -39.22 24.43
CA GLU A 60 -1.48 -38.07 24.11
C GLU A 60 -1.95 -37.26 22.89
N GLU A 61 -2.38 -37.93 21.82
CA GLU A 61 -2.87 -37.24 20.61
C GLU A 61 -4.24 -36.61 20.85
N ASN A 62 -5.13 -37.29 21.60
CA ASN A 62 -6.40 -36.72 22.06
C ASN A 62 -6.18 -35.41 22.83
N GLU A 63 -5.24 -35.42 23.78
CA GLU A 63 -4.90 -34.23 24.55
C GLU A 63 -4.33 -33.10 23.68
N LYS A 64 -3.62 -33.40 22.58
CA LYS A 64 -3.13 -32.37 21.65
C LYS A 64 -4.25 -31.77 20.79
N GLN A 65 -5.13 -32.60 20.22
CA GLN A 65 -6.25 -32.10 19.41
C GLN A 65 -7.23 -31.31 20.27
N LYS A 66 -7.54 -31.83 21.46
CA LYS A 66 -8.31 -31.11 22.47
C LYS A 66 -7.73 -29.72 22.75
N LYS A 67 -6.42 -29.60 22.97
CA LYS A 67 -5.74 -28.29 23.13
C LYS A 67 -5.88 -27.37 21.92
N ILE A 68 -5.95 -27.89 20.70
CA ILE A 68 -6.18 -27.09 19.49
C ILE A 68 -7.61 -26.55 19.49
N PHE A 69 -8.60 -27.39 19.75
CA PHE A 69 -10.01 -26.97 19.82
C PHE A 69 -10.27 -26.02 20.99
N GLU A 70 -9.70 -26.29 22.18
CA GLU A 70 -9.71 -25.38 23.33
C GLU A 70 -9.12 -24.02 22.94
N LYS A 71 -7.99 -24.01 22.23
CA LYS A 71 -7.38 -22.77 21.75
C LYS A 71 -8.27 -22.04 20.73
N LEU A 72 -8.91 -22.75 19.79
CA LEU A 72 -9.83 -22.15 18.83
C LEU A 72 -11.07 -21.58 19.54
N LYS A 73 -11.59 -22.29 20.55
CA LYS A 73 -12.67 -21.84 21.43
C LYS A 73 -12.27 -20.58 22.20
N ASP A 74 -11.04 -20.52 22.71
CA ASP A 74 -10.50 -19.32 23.36
C ASP A 74 -10.34 -18.15 22.36
N GLU A 75 -9.88 -18.42 21.13
CA GLU A 75 -9.72 -17.41 20.09
C GLU A 75 -11.09 -16.82 19.64
N ILE A 76 -12.12 -17.66 19.45
CA ILE A 76 -13.47 -17.20 19.10
C ILE A 76 -14.16 -16.52 20.29
N ASP A 77 -13.94 -16.98 21.53
CA ASP A 77 -14.46 -16.29 22.72
C ASP A 77 -13.79 -14.93 22.91
N ALA A 78 -12.47 -14.84 22.74
CA ALA A 78 -11.75 -13.57 22.75
C ALA A 78 -12.24 -12.64 21.63
N TYR A 79 -12.52 -13.19 20.44
CA TYR A 79 -13.17 -12.45 19.36
C TYR A 79 -14.53 -11.92 19.79
N CYS A 80 -15.41 -12.73 20.39
CA CYS A 80 -16.73 -12.31 20.84
C CYS A 80 -16.69 -11.30 21.99
N ARG A 81 -15.69 -11.42 22.87
CA ARG A 81 -15.49 -10.57 24.05
C ARG A 81 -15.02 -9.16 23.70
N GLN A 82 -14.17 -9.03 22.67
CA GLN A 82 -13.62 -7.73 22.32
C GLN A 82 -14.64 -6.87 21.53
N ILE A 83 -15.12 -5.80 22.15
CA ILE A 83 -15.99 -4.79 21.55
C ILE A 83 -15.17 -3.72 20.83
N VAL A 84 -15.65 -3.32 19.65
CA VAL A 84 -15.06 -2.24 18.88
C VAL A 84 -15.73 -0.93 19.26
N VAL A 85 -14.94 0.08 19.64
CA VAL A 85 -15.42 1.43 19.93
C VAL A 85 -14.95 2.36 18.83
N LEU A 86 -15.90 2.93 18.08
CA LEU A 86 -15.63 3.80 16.94
C LEU A 86 -15.96 5.25 17.28
N GLY A 87 -15.08 6.16 16.88
CA GLY A 87 -15.38 7.58 16.82
C GLY A 87 -15.07 8.16 15.45
N PHE A 88 -15.69 9.30 15.13
CA PHE A 88 -15.43 10.04 13.91
C PHE A 88 -14.36 11.11 14.16
N ASN A 89 -13.14 10.90 13.64
CA ASN A 89 -11.99 11.79 13.86
C ASN A 89 -11.51 11.84 15.32
N SER A 90 -11.83 10.79 16.09
CA SER A 90 -11.56 10.69 17.51
C SER A 90 -10.07 10.63 17.84
N ALA A 91 -9.24 10.10 16.94
CA ALA A 91 -7.80 10.03 17.15
C ALA A 91 -7.17 11.42 17.26
N LYS A 92 -7.81 12.45 16.68
CA LYS A 92 -7.36 13.84 16.70
C LYS A 92 -8.02 14.68 17.81
N TYR A 93 -9.27 14.38 18.15
CA TYR A 93 -10.06 15.17 19.11
C TYR A 93 -10.28 14.38 20.42
N ASP A 94 -11.28 13.50 20.46
CA ASP A 94 -11.75 12.83 21.68
C ASP A 94 -10.63 12.10 22.43
N MET A 95 -9.85 11.30 21.72
CA MET A 95 -8.76 10.52 22.33
C MET A 95 -7.70 11.41 22.97
N ASN A 96 -7.47 12.63 22.47
CA ASN A 96 -6.50 13.53 23.10
C ASN A 96 -6.97 14.05 24.46
N LEU A 97 -8.28 14.12 24.69
CA LEU A 97 -8.86 14.52 25.96
C LEU A 97 -8.88 13.36 26.97
N ILE A 98 -9.21 12.13 26.52
CA ILE A 98 -9.51 11.02 27.44
C ILE A 98 -8.41 9.95 27.55
N LYS A 99 -7.41 9.92 26.65
CA LYS A 99 -6.41 8.82 26.57
C LYS A 99 -5.69 8.50 27.88
N THR A 100 -5.37 9.52 28.68
CA THR A 100 -4.60 9.36 29.93
C THR A 100 -5.42 8.56 30.94
N HIS A 101 -6.67 8.97 31.15
CA HIS A 101 -7.61 8.31 32.03
C HIS A 101 -8.04 6.94 31.48
N ILE A 102 -8.33 6.85 30.17
CA ILE A 102 -8.81 5.60 29.56
C ILE A 102 -7.74 4.51 29.62
N ALA A 103 -6.46 4.82 29.40
CA ALA A 103 -5.39 3.84 29.48
C ALA A 103 -5.27 3.24 30.90
N LYS A 104 -5.41 4.09 31.93
CA LYS A 104 -5.41 3.63 33.33
C LYS A 104 -6.64 2.77 33.64
N SER A 105 -7.83 3.22 33.26
CA SER A 105 -9.08 2.52 33.51
C SER A 105 -9.20 1.20 32.74
N LEU A 106 -8.61 1.09 31.55
CA LEU A 106 -8.48 -0.16 30.79
C LEU A 106 -7.36 -1.06 31.32
N HIS A 107 -6.73 -0.67 32.43
CA HIS A 107 -5.64 -1.37 33.09
C HIS A 107 -4.47 -1.69 32.17
N MET A 108 -4.11 -0.76 31.26
CA MET A 108 -3.10 -0.99 30.23
C MET A 108 -1.70 -1.31 30.77
N HIS A 109 -1.43 -1.05 32.06
CA HIS A 109 -0.17 -1.40 32.75
C HIS A 109 -0.06 -2.84 33.25
N LYS A 110 -1.18 -3.57 33.39
CA LYS A 110 -1.17 -4.97 33.84
C LYS A 110 -0.63 -5.93 32.76
N PRO A 111 -0.37 -7.20 33.05
CA PRO A 111 -0.24 -8.22 32.00
C PRO A 111 -1.57 -8.41 31.24
N GLY A 112 -1.53 -8.94 30.01
CA GLY A 112 -2.72 -9.23 29.19
C GLY A 112 -2.56 -8.87 27.71
N GLN A 113 -3.52 -9.26 26.87
CA GLN A 113 -3.48 -8.96 25.43
C GLN A 113 -3.73 -7.47 25.20
N LYS A 114 -2.69 -6.77 24.72
CA LYS A 114 -2.72 -5.30 24.56
C LYS A 114 -2.09 -4.89 23.26
N PHE A 115 -2.69 -3.86 22.67
CA PHE A 115 -2.21 -3.33 21.41
C PHE A 115 -2.41 -1.83 21.36
N THR A 116 -1.35 -1.11 21.00
CA THR A 116 -1.40 0.35 20.89
C THR A 116 -0.59 0.77 19.69
N VAL A 117 -1.21 1.56 18.83
CA VAL A 117 -0.58 2.15 17.66
C VAL A 117 -0.76 3.64 17.69
N LYS A 118 0.36 4.36 17.61
CA LYS A 118 0.41 5.81 17.63
C LYS A 118 0.92 6.35 16.30
N ARG A 119 0.41 7.52 15.93
CA ARG A 119 0.95 8.38 14.89
C ARG A 119 1.30 9.71 15.55
N ASN A 120 2.56 9.88 15.93
CA ASN A 120 3.00 10.97 16.80
C ASN A 120 2.21 10.95 18.13
N ASN A 121 1.48 12.02 18.45
CA ASN A 121 0.69 12.13 19.69
C ASN A 121 -0.74 11.58 19.56
N SER A 122 -1.15 11.17 18.35
CA SER A 122 -2.49 10.65 18.05
C SER A 122 -2.53 9.13 18.16
N TYR A 123 -3.57 8.59 18.78
CA TYR A 123 -3.78 7.16 18.98
C TYR A 123 -4.62 6.62 17.83
N ALA A 124 -3.98 5.90 16.91
CA ALA A 124 -4.67 5.24 15.81
C ALA A 124 -5.41 3.98 16.28
N CYS A 125 -4.88 3.31 17.30
CA CYS A 125 -5.53 2.19 17.97
C CYS A 125 -5.09 2.12 19.43
N LEU A 126 -6.04 1.89 20.33
CA LEU A 126 -5.79 1.52 21.73
C LEU A 126 -6.69 0.34 22.06
N ALA A 127 -6.12 -0.80 22.43
CA ALA A 127 -6.88 -2.02 22.63
C ALA A 127 -6.35 -2.87 23.79
N ASN A 128 -7.28 -3.49 24.50
CA ASN A 128 -7.05 -4.59 25.43
C ASN A 128 -7.95 -5.78 25.07
N GLU A 129 -8.10 -6.76 25.96
CA GLU A 129 -8.94 -7.94 25.76
C GLU A 129 -10.43 -7.63 25.56
N THR A 130 -10.92 -6.54 26.15
CA THR A 130 -12.35 -6.19 26.14
C THR A 130 -12.68 -5.12 25.10
N PHE A 131 -11.81 -4.12 24.90
CA PHE A 131 -12.11 -2.96 24.08
C PHE A 131 -11.05 -2.75 23.00
N LYS A 132 -11.50 -2.33 21.82
CA LYS A 132 -10.65 -1.88 20.71
C LYS A 132 -11.13 -0.52 20.20
N PHE A 133 -10.42 0.55 20.59
CA PHE A 133 -10.73 1.92 20.19
C PHE A 133 -10.11 2.22 18.84
N LEU A 134 -10.95 2.66 17.89
CA LEU A 134 -10.59 2.96 16.52
C LEU A 134 -11.23 4.26 16.05
N ASP A 135 -10.64 4.84 15.02
CA ASP A 135 -11.17 6.03 14.35
C ASP A 135 -11.62 5.64 12.94
N ILE A 136 -12.91 5.83 12.64
CA ILE A 136 -13.49 5.47 11.35
C ILE A 136 -12.80 6.21 10.19
N THR A 137 -12.24 7.40 10.43
CA THR A 137 -11.53 8.16 9.41
C THR A 137 -10.26 7.46 8.92
N SER A 138 -9.72 6.50 9.68
CA SER A 138 -8.62 5.62 9.24
C SER A 138 -9.05 4.61 8.16
N TYR A 139 -10.35 4.46 7.94
CA TYR A 139 -10.99 3.58 6.95
C TYR A 139 -11.59 4.33 5.77
N LEU A 140 -11.44 5.66 5.72
CA LEU A 140 -12.04 6.53 4.71
C LEU A 140 -10.96 7.33 3.98
N ALA A 141 -11.32 7.84 2.80
CA ALA A 141 -10.47 8.77 2.07
C ALA A 141 -10.16 10.05 2.88
N PRO A 142 -8.95 10.61 2.79
CA PRO A 142 -8.57 11.84 3.52
C PRO A 142 -9.51 13.01 3.21
N GLY A 143 -9.92 13.73 4.26
CA GLY A 143 -10.81 14.90 4.13
C GLY A 143 -12.30 14.56 4.01
N CYS A 144 -12.69 13.30 4.21
CA CYS A 144 -14.09 12.91 4.36
C CYS A 144 -14.71 13.59 5.60
N SER A 145 -15.80 14.34 5.40
CA SER A 145 -16.59 14.88 6.50
C SER A 145 -17.67 13.87 6.94
N TYR A 146 -18.25 14.10 8.10
CA TYR A 146 -19.32 13.27 8.67
C TYR A 146 -20.52 13.16 7.72
N ALA A 147 -21.10 14.29 7.31
CA ALA A 147 -22.21 14.34 6.35
C ALA A 147 -21.92 13.59 5.03
N LYS A 148 -20.68 13.70 4.54
CA LYS A 148 -20.23 13.01 3.33
C LYS A 148 -20.19 11.50 3.55
N PHE A 149 -19.64 11.05 4.69
CA PHE A 149 -19.62 9.64 5.07
C PHE A 149 -21.02 9.04 5.12
N LEU A 150 -21.97 9.68 5.82
CA LEU A 150 -23.35 9.21 5.89
C LEU A 150 -23.97 9.05 4.50
N LYS A 151 -23.86 10.10 3.67
CA LYS A 151 -24.45 10.09 2.33
C LYS A 151 -23.88 8.98 1.43
N ALA A 152 -22.59 8.68 1.54
CA ALA A 152 -21.94 7.65 0.72
C ALA A 152 -22.38 6.21 1.04
N TYR A 153 -23.04 6.01 2.18
CA TYR A 153 -23.60 4.72 2.58
C TYR A 153 -25.13 4.80 2.73
N ASP A 154 -25.76 5.67 1.94
CA ASP A 154 -27.22 5.83 1.83
C ASP A 154 -27.91 6.19 3.15
N VAL A 155 -27.25 6.99 4.00
CA VAL A 155 -27.80 7.48 5.28
C VAL A 155 -27.98 8.99 5.25
N THR A 156 -29.14 9.45 5.70
CA THR A 156 -29.44 10.88 5.87
C THR A 156 -28.96 11.39 7.22
N GLU A 157 -28.32 12.56 7.21
CA GLU A 157 -27.93 13.27 8.43
C GLU A 157 -29.17 13.85 9.12
N ASN A 158 -29.32 13.56 10.41
CA ASN A 158 -30.31 14.23 11.26
C ASN A 158 -29.65 15.46 11.90
N LYS A 159 -30.28 16.63 11.76
CA LYS A 159 -29.67 17.89 12.18
C LYS A 159 -30.13 18.28 13.59
N GLY A 160 -29.19 18.28 14.55
CA GLY A 160 -29.37 18.86 15.88
C GLY A 160 -28.81 20.28 16.00
N PHE A 161 -29.19 20.99 17.05
CA PHE A 161 -28.62 22.29 17.42
C PHE A 161 -28.25 22.28 18.90
N LEU A 162 -27.02 22.70 19.22
CA LEU A 162 -26.50 22.76 20.59
C LEU A 162 -25.96 24.18 20.88
N PRO A 163 -26.26 24.77 22.05
CA PRO A 163 -25.76 26.08 22.43
C PRO A 163 -24.34 25.95 23.02
N TYR A 164 -23.33 25.80 22.14
CA TYR A 164 -21.95 25.49 22.52
C TYR A 164 -21.33 26.52 23.47
N GLU A 165 -21.56 27.81 23.23
CA GLU A 165 -21.05 28.91 24.03
C GLU A 165 -21.70 28.98 25.42
N TRP A 166 -22.97 28.58 25.52
CA TRP A 166 -23.67 28.52 26.80
C TRP A 166 -23.28 27.29 27.61
N PHE A 167 -23.01 26.14 26.97
CA PHE A 167 -22.64 24.90 27.67
C PHE A 167 -21.13 24.85 28.00
N ASP A 168 -20.72 25.70 28.93
CA ASP A 168 -19.32 25.89 29.37
C ASP A 168 -18.96 25.19 30.69
N SER A 169 -19.94 24.58 31.38
CA SER A 169 -19.78 23.90 32.68
C SER A 169 -20.67 22.66 32.77
N VAL A 170 -20.16 21.63 33.45
CA VAL A 170 -20.87 20.37 33.72
C VAL A 170 -22.13 20.58 34.57
N ASP A 171 -22.14 21.58 35.45
CA ASP A 171 -23.30 21.86 36.33
C ASP A 171 -24.56 22.22 35.52
N LYS A 172 -24.39 22.78 34.32
CA LYS A 172 -25.48 23.14 33.41
C LYS A 172 -26.24 21.92 32.86
N LEU A 173 -25.71 20.71 33.01
CA LEU A 173 -26.46 19.48 32.72
C LEU A 173 -27.72 19.34 33.58
N HIS A 174 -27.70 19.88 34.80
CA HIS A 174 -28.85 19.86 35.71
C HIS A 174 -29.83 21.01 35.49
N HIS A 175 -29.60 21.87 34.49
CA HIS A 175 -30.47 23.00 34.20
C HIS A 175 -31.87 22.51 33.79
N PRO A 176 -32.96 22.98 34.44
CA PRO A 176 -34.29 22.38 34.30
C PRO A 176 -35.06 22.82 33.06
N THR A 177 -34.50 23.74 32.26
CA THR A 177 -35.15 24.28 31.07
C THR A 177 -34.19 24.34 29.88
N LEU A 178 -34.76 24.34 28.68
CA LEU A 178 -34.01 24.61 27.45
C LEU A 178 -33.49 26.06 27.48
N PRO A 179 -32.22 26.31 27.14
CA PRO A 179 -31.65 27.66 27.03
C PRO A 179 -32.46 28.59 26.12
N SER A 180 -32.42 29.90 26.37
CA SER A 180 -33.12 30.88 25.53
C SER A 180 -32.55 30.93 24.12
N HIS A 181 -33.32 31.43 23.15
CA HIS A 181 -32.87 31.56 21.76
C HIS A 181 -31.55 32.34 21.62
N GLU A 182 -31.33 33.37 22.43
CA GLU A 182 -30.08 34.16 22.38
C GLU A 182 -28.83 33.36 22.78
N GLN A 183 -29.02 32.32 23.60
CA GLN A 183 -27.94 31.48 24.11
C GLN A 183 -27.43 30.46 23.07
N PHE A 184 -28.09 30.33 21.92
CA PHE A 184 -27.66 29.49 20.79
C PHE A 184 -26.76 30.22 19.78
N TYR A 185 -26.35 31.45 20.06
CA TYR A 185 -25.44 32.20 19.19
C TYR A 185 -24.09 31.49 19.06
N SER A 186 -23.67 31.22 17.81
CA SER A 186 -22.38 30.61 17.52
C SER A 186 -21.36 31.64 17.04
N SER A 187 -20.30 31.82 17.83
CA SER A 187 -19.12 32.61 17.48
C SER A 187 -18.36 32.05 16.27
N LEU A 188 -18.40 30.72 16.10
CA LEU A 188 -17.77 30.04 14.95
C LEU A 188 -18.50 30.31 13.63
N LYS A 189 -19.83 30.41 13.67
CA LYS A 189 -20.67 30.68 12.48
C LYS A 189 -21.02 32.16 12.32
N GLU A 190 -20.70 32.98 13.31
CA GLU A 190 -21.06 34.40 13.43
C GLU A 190 -22.57 34.65 13.25
N CYS A 191 -23.40 33.70 13.70
CA CYS A 191 -24.85 33.79 13.59
C CYS A 191 -25.55 33.00 14.70
N ASN A 192 -26.78 33.41 15.02
CA ASN A 192 -27.68 32.62 15.85
C ASN A 192 -28.42 31.58 14.98
N ILE A 193 -29.00 30.55 15.61
CA ILE A 193 -29.92 29.63 14.94
C ILE A 193 -31.19 30.37 14.49
N SER A 194 -31.89 29.84 13.49
CA SER A 194 -33.15 30.42 13.03
C SER A 194 -34.26 30.27 14.08
N THR A 195 -35.30 31.09 14.00
CA THR A 195 -36.48 30.96 14.87
C THR A 195 -37.18 29.62 14.65
N GLU A 196 -37.17 29.13 13.41
CA GLU A 196 -37.73 27.82 13.03
C GLU A 196 -36.94 26.66 13.64
N ASP A 197 -35.60 26.72 13.61
CA ASP A 197 -34.72 25.71 14.20
C ASP A 197 -34.84 25.69 15.74
N TYR A 198 -35.00 26.86 16.37
CA TYR A 198 -35.22 26.91 17.83
C TYR A 198 -36.60 26.37 18.21
N ALA A 199 -37.64 26.72 17.44
CA ALA A 199 -38.97 26.14 17.62
C ALA A 199 -38.95 24.61 17.44
N TYR A 200 -38.08 24.09 16.57
CA TYR A 200 -37.83 22.65 16.47
C TYR A 200 -37.25 22.07 17.77
N CYS A 201 -36.19 22.67 18.34
CA CYS A 201 -35.65 22.24 19.64
C CYS A 201 -36.70 22.28 20.77
N GLN A 202 -37.55 23.32 20.80
CA GLN A 202 -38.64 23.41 21.78
C GLN A 202 -39.67 22.28 21.61
N ARG A 203 -40.06 21.96 20.37
CA ARG A 203 -40.96 20.83 20.10
C ARG A 203 -40.35 19.51 20.55
N GLU A 204 -39.09 19.27 20.21
CA GLU A 204 -38.40 18.03 20.59
C GLU A 204 -38.23 17.91 22.11
N TRP A 205 -37.92 19.01 22.80
CA TRP A 205 -37.89 19.07 24.26
C TRP A 205 -39.23 18.62 24.87
N SER A 206 -40.36 19.15 24.36
CA SER A 206 -41.69 18.79 24.84
C SER A 206 -42.11 17.37 24.46
N VAL A 207 -41.90 16.96 23.21
CA VAL A 207 -42.32 15.64 22.68
C VAL A 207 -41.58 14.50 23.37
N ASN A 208 -40.29 14.66 23.65
CA ASN A 208 -39.49 13.66 24.35
C ASN A 208 -39.62 13.77 25.89
N GLY A 209 -40.45 14.69 26.40
CA GLY A 209 -40.67 14.85 27.85
C GLY A 209 -39.42 15.26 28.63
N MET A 210 -38.53 16.05 28.02
CA MET A 210 -37.26 16.43 28.63
C MET A 210 -37.48 17.40 29.80
N SER A 211 -36.77 17.16 30.89
CA SER A 211 -36.83 17.88 32.16
C SER A 211 -35.50 18.53 32.54
N THR A 212 -34.39 18.09 31.92
CA THR A 212 -33.05 18.64 32.17
C THR A 212 -32.25 18.79 30.89
N PHE A 213 -31.28 19.71 30.86
CA PHE A 213 -30.39 19.88 29.71
C PHE A 213 -29.56 18.62 29.41
N ARG A 214 -29.31 17.76 30.42
CA ARG A 214 -28.70 16.44 30.23
C ARG A 214 -29.48 15.58 29.23
N GLU A 215 -30.80 15.54 29.35
CA GLU A 215 -31.66 14.74 28.46
C GLU A 215 -31.65 15.31 27.04
N PHE A 216 -31.65 16.64 26.91
CA PHE A 216 -31.47 17.31 25.62
C PHE A 216 -30.11 17.00 24.97
N LEU A 217 -29.03 17.01 25.75
CA LEU A 217 -27.71 16.65 25.27
C LEU A 217 -27.63 15.17 24.83
N VAL A 218 -28.26 14.26 25.56
CA VAL A 218 -28.36 12.84 25.17
C VAL A 218 -29.11 12.69 23.86
N TRP A 219 -30.27 13.35 23.71
CA TRP A 219 -31.02 13.37 22.46
C TRP A 219 -30.19 13.94 21.31
N TYR A 220 -29.56 15.10 21.51
CA TYR A 220 -28.70 15.74 20.51
C TYR A 220 -27.57 14.81 20.05
N ASN A 221 -26.87 14.16 20.99
CA ASN A 221 -25.80 13.23 20.65
C ASN A 221 -26.33 11.99 19.90
N ASN A 222 -27.54 11.52 20.22
CA ASN A 222 -28.14 10.38 19.51
C ASN A 222 -28.55 10.72 18.06
N LEU A 223 -28.80 11.99 17.73
CA LEU A 223 -29.00 12.42 16.34
C LEU A 223 -27.74 12.21 15.48
N ASP A 224 -26.56 12.32 16.07
CA ASP A 224 -25.30 11.98 15.41
C ASP A 224 -25.05 10.46 15.49
N VAL A 225 -25.15 9.83 16.66
CA VAL A 225 -24.76 8.42 16.82
C VAL A 225 -25.65 7.45 16.03
N GLY A 226 -26.97 7.67 15.96
CA GLY A 226 -27.88 6.76 15.24
C GLY A 226 -27.54 6.60 13.76
N PRO A 227 -27.53 7.69 12.96
CA PRO A 227 -27.08 7.67 11.57
C PRO A 227 -25.64 7.15 11.41
N PHE A 228 -24.75 7.48 12.35
CA PHE A 228 -23.37 6.99 12.32
C PHE A 228 -23.29 5.46 12.39
N VAL A 229 -24.03 4.84 13.31
CA VAL A 229 -24.12 3.38 13.43
C VAL A 229 -24.66 2.77 12.14
N GLN A 230 -25.74 3.33 11.58
CA GLN A 230 -26.33 2.82 10.34
C GLN A 230 -25.34 2.85 9.16
N ALA A 231 -24.58 3.94 9.03
CA ALA A 231 -23.58 4.07 7.97
C ALA A 231 -22.41 3.10 8.16
N VAL A 232 -21.98 2.88 9.42
CA VAL A 232 -20.96 1.88 9.77
C VAL A 232 -21.44 0.47 9.44
N GLU A 233 -22.69 0.12 9.73
CA GLU A 233 -23.26 -1.19 9.38
C GLU A 233 -23.28 -1.41 7.86
N ASN A 234 -23.70 -0.41 7.10
CA ASN A 234 -23.72 -0.46 5.64
C ASN A 234 -22.31 -0.65 5.06
N LEU A 235 -21.32 0.05 5.63
CA LEU A 235 -19.92 -0.17 5.31
C LEU A 235 -19.46 -1.60 5.66
N GLN A 236 -19.78 -2.10 6.85
CA GLN A 236 -19.38 -3.45 7.27
C GLN A 236 -19.98 -4.53 6.38
N LYS A 237 -21.24 -4.41 5.96
CA LYS A 237 -21.90 -5.38 5.06
C LYS A 237 -21.10 -5.61 3.78
N ILE A 238 -20.61 -4.53 3.14
CA ILE A 238 -19.80 -4.59 1.91
C ILE A 238 -18.51 -5.40 2.12
N TYR A 239 -17.91 -5.35 3.31
CA TYR A 239 -16.68 -6.07 3.63
C TYR A 239 -16.93 -7.50 4.11
N PHE A 240 -18.04 -7.75 4.80
CA PHE A 240 -18.46 -9.10 5.18
C PHE A 240 -18.79 -9.97 3.97
N GLU A 241 -19.38 -9.41 2.90
CA GLU A 241 -19.56 -10.09 1.60
C GLU A 241 -18.22 -10.60 1.01
N ARG A 242 -17.09 -10.03 1.44
CA ARG A 242 -15.73 -10.44 1.05
C ARG A 242 -15.04 -11.32 2.09
N GLY A 243 -15.74 -11.75 3.14
CA GLY A 243 -15.19 -12.52 4.25
C GLY A 243 -14.27 -11.72 5.18
N ILE A 244 -14.45 -10.39 5.28
CA ILE A 244 -13.58 -9.50 6.07
C ILE A 244 -14.40 -8.79 7.16
N ASP A 245 -14.10 -9.06 8.43
CA ASP A 245 -14.52 -8.16 9.51
C ASP A 245 -13.59 -6.93 9.50
N LEU A 246 -14.12 -5.80 9.01
CA LEU A 246 -13.38 -4.58 8.77
C LEU A 246 -12.54 -4.11 9.97
N PHE A 247 -13.14 -4.09 11.17
CA PHE A 247 -12.57 -3.46 12.35
C PHE A 247 -11.76 -4.43 13.21
N LYS A 248 -11.99 -5.74 13.08
CA LYS A 248 -11.19 -6.76 13.77
C LYS A 248 -9.97 -7.17 12.95
N THR A 249 -10.07 -7.21 11.62
CA THR A 249 -8.98 -7.61 10.71
C THR A 249 -7.84 -6.60 10.63
N SER A 250 -8.16 -5.30 10.64
CA SER A 250 -7.16 -4.24 10.51
C SER A 250 -7.47 -3.03 11.37
N ILE A 251 -6.57 -2.04 11.35
CA ILE A 251 -6.76 -0.74 12.00
C ILE A 251 -6.86 0.42 11.00
N SER A 252 -6.71 0.17 9.69
CA SER A 252 -6.74 1.20 8.64
C SER A 252 -6.85 0.63 7.22
N VAL A 253 -7.24 1.46 6.25
CA VAL A 253 -7.31 1.10 4.81
C VAL A 253 -6.06 0.39 4.29
N PRO A 254 -4.81 0.84 4.58
CA PRO A 254 -3.63 0.14 4.06
C PRO A 254 -3.51 -1.33 4.48
N GLY A 255 -3.90 -1.66 5.72
CA GLY A 255 -3.87 -3.05 6.17
C GLY A 255 -4.95 -3.91 5.52
N LEU A 256 -6.12 -3.33 5.24
CA LEU A 256 -7.20 -3.99 4.49
C LEU A 256 -6.83 -4.19 3.03
N ALA A 257 -6.29 -3.15 2.38
CA ALA A 257 -5.83 -3.21 1.01
C ALA A 257 -4.78 -4.31 0.80
N ARG A 258 -3.83 -4.43 1.73
CA ARG A 258 -2.85 -5.52 1.72
C ARG A 258 -3.50 -6.90 1.88
N ARG A 259 -4.47 -7.03 2.79
CA ARG A 259 -5.19 -8.30 2.98
C ARG A 259 -5.93 -8.71 1.69
N MET A 260 -6.69 -7.78 1.11
CA MET A 260 -7.40 -8.00 -0.15
C MET A 260 -6.43 -8.35 -1.30
N LEU A 261 -5.32 -7.63 -1.43
CA LEU A 261 -4.29 -7.92 -2.43
C LEU A 261 -3.79 -9.37 -2.31
N PHE A 262 -3.39 -9.81 -1.12
CA PHE A 262 -2.90 -11.18 -0.93
C PHE A 262 -3.99 -12.26 -1.02
N ASP A 263 -5.23 -11.96 -0.63
CA ASP A 263 -6.34 -12.90 -0.80
C ASP A 263 -6.64 -13.12 -2.29
N THR A 264 -6.62 -12.08 -3.12
CA THR A 264 -6.73 -12.25 -4.60
C THR A 264 -5.56 -13.03 -5.18
N GLY A 265 -4.33 -12.76 -4.71
CA GLY A 265 -3.15 -13.55 -5.10
C GLY A 265 -3.29 -15.03 -4.74
N ARG A 266 -3.79 -15.33 -3.54
CA ARG A 266 -4.06 -16.71 -3.09
C ARG A 266 -5.13 -17.38 -3.96
N GLN A 267 -6.22 -16.68 -4.27
CA GLN A 267 -7.30 -17.19 -5.14
C GLN A 267 -6.78 -17.49 -6.56
N ALA A 268 -5.81 -16.71 -7.04
CA ALA A 268 -5.10 -16.97 -8.29
C ALA A 268 -4.04 -18.09 -8.18
N GLY A 269 -3.89 -18.75 -7.02
CA GLY A 269 -2.89 -19.80 -6.78
C GLY A 269 -1.45 -19.29 -6.66
N ALA A 270 -1.26 -17.99 -6.41
CA ALA A 270 0.07 -17.42 -6.22
C ALA A 270 0.57 -17.63 -4.78
N SER A 271 1.86 -17.94 -4.67
CA SER A 271 2.61 -17.94 -3.42
C SER A 271 3.83 -17.03 -3.58
N PHE A 272 4.35 -16.50 -2.47
CA PHE A 272 5.48 -15.56 -2.49
C PHE A 272 6.55 -16.03 -1.51
N ALA A 273 7.71 -16.43 -2.03
CA ALA A 273 8.84 -16.78 -1.19
C ALA A 273 9.40 -15.55 -0.46
N LEU A 274 9.52 -15.64 0.85
CA LEU A 274 10.27 -14.68 1.68
C LEU A 274 11.75 -15.07 1.71
N PHE A 275 12.62 -14.08 1.95
CA PHE A 275 14.05 -14.31 2.13
C PHE A 275 14.31 -14.93 3.50
N ASP A 276 14.89 -16.13 3.50
CA ASP A 276 15.30 -16.84 4.71
C ASP A 276 16.65 -16.32 5.22
N GLU A 277 17.10 -16.81 6.37
CA GLU A 277 18.35 -16.37 7.00
C GLU A 277 19.56 -16.47 6.06
N VAL A 278 19.60 -17.54 5.25
CA VAL A 278 20.67 -17.81 4.26
C VAL A 278 20.69 -16.76 3.15
N ASN A 279 19.54 -16.16 2.82
CA ASN A 279 19.40 -15.13 1.80
C ASN A 279 18.99 -13.77 2.38
N SER A 280 19.25 -13.53 3.67
CA SER A 280 18.87 -12.30 4.37
C SER A 280 19.49 -11.04 3.76
N ASP A 281 20.65 -11.18 3.10
CA ASP A 281 21.32 -10.12 2.36
C ASP A 281 20.48 -9.58 1.17
N LEU A 282 19.60 -10.41 0.59
CA LEU A 282 18.69 -9.98 -0.48
C LEU A 282 17.68 -8.95 0.01
N TYR A 283 17.21 -9.05 1.25
CA TYR A 283 16.31 -8.03 1.81
C TYR A 283 16.96 -6.64 1.79
N PHE A 284 18.22 -6.54 2.22
CA PHE A 284 18.97 -5.29 2.19
C PHE A 284 19.32 -4.85 0.76
N THR A 285 19.63 -5.80 -0.13
CA THR A 285 19.87 -5.52 -1.55
C THR A 285 18.64 -4.86 -2.20
N LEU A 286 17.45 -5.43 -1.99
CA LEU A 286 16.20 -4.84 -2.48
C LEU A 286 15.89 -3.51 -1.80
N LYS A 287 16.02 -3.43 -0.46
CA LYS A 287 15.76 -2.20 0.31
C LYS A 287 16.64 -1.04 -0.15
N ASN A 288 17.92 -1.28 -0.37
CA ASN A 288 18.88 -0.26 -0.83
C ASN A 288 18.64 0.18 -2.27
N ASN A 289 18.07 -0.70 -3.10
CA ASN A 289 17.66 -0.41 -4.48
C ASN A 289 16.19 0.04 -4.60
N LEU A 290 15.47 0.18 -3.48
CA LEU A 290 14.07 0.59 -3.46
C LEU A 290 13.97 2.10 -3.68
N ILE A 291 13.79 2.46 -4.94
CA ILE A 291 13.74 3.85 -5.40
C ILE A 291 12.34 4.12 -5.95
N GLY A 292 11.66 5.10 -5.35
CA GLY A 292 10.32 5.51 -5.76
C GLY A 292 10.28 6.20 -7.13
N GLY A 293 9.11 6.75 -7.48
CA GLY A 293 8.91 7.49 -8.73
C GLY A 293 9.87 8.69 -8.87
N PRO A 294 10.48 8.88 -10.05
CA PRO A 294 11.36 10.02 -10.29
C PRO A 294 10.56 11.33 -10.28
N SER A 295 11.18 12.42 -9.78
CA SER A 295 10.60 13.76 -9.89
C SER A 295 11.65 14.78 -10.29
N ILE A 296 11.60 15.19 -11.55
CA ILE A 296 12.69 15.86 -12.27
C ILE A 296 12.13 17.08 -12.99
N ILE A 297 12.85 18.20 -12.91
CA ILE A 297 12.64 19.37 -13.78
C ILE A 297 13.65 19.25 -14.91
N PHE A 298 13.17 19.13 -16.14
CA PHE A 298 13.98 19.06 -17.35
C PHE A 298 14.26 20.47 -17.86
N ASN A 299 13.20 21.23 -18.10
CA ASN A 299 13.26 22.63 -18.51
C ASN A 299 12.45 23.53 -17.57
N ARG A 300 13.07 24.65 -17.18
CA ARG A 300 12.52 25.52 -16.13
C ARG A 300 11.42 26.46 -16.61
N HIS A 301 11.35 26.77 -17.90
CA HIS A 301 10.39 27.77 -18.41
C HIS A 301 10.05 27.54 -19.87
N HIS A 302 8.75 27.42 -20.14
CA HIS A 302 8.18 27.62 -21.47
C HIS A 302 6.95 28.52 -21.38
N GLU A 303 6.79 29.38 -22.37
CA GLU A 303 5.67 30.31 -22.51
C GLU A 303 5.33 30.51 -23.98
N VAL A 304 4.04 30.36 -24.28
CA VAL A 304 3.50 30.43 -25.64
C VAL A 304 3.83 31.79 -26.28
N GLY A 305 4.39 31.74 -27.48
CA GLY A 305 4.80 32.91 -28.25
C GLY A 305 6.01 33.67 -27.67
N GLN A 306 6.65 33.19 -26.60
CA GLN A 306 7.83 33.81 -26.00
C GLN A 306 9.06 32.90 -26.02
N THR A 307 8.87 31.61 -25.74
CA THR A 307 9.94 30.62 -25.74
C THR A 307 9.89 29.75 -26.99
N PHE A 308 10.97 29.03 -27.25
CA PHE A 308 11.15 28.19 -28.44
C PHE A 308 11.54 26.78 -28.02
N ILE A 309 11.05 25.77 -28.73
CA ILE A 309 11.38 24.37 -28.45
C ILE A 309 12.85 24.15 -28.77
N ARG A 310 13.62 23.66 -27.79
CA ARG A 310 15.07 23.44 -27.84
C ARG A 310 15.88 24.66 -28.27
N ASN A 311 15.36 25.86 -27.99
CA ASN A 311 15.92 27.14 -28.47
C ASN A 311 15.98 27.29 -30.00
N ASP A 312 15.19 26.53 -30.76
CA ASP A 312 15.05 26.71 -32.21
C ASP A 312 14.02 27.80 -32.52
N PHE A 313 14.49 28.96 -32.99
CA PHE A 313 13.65 30.11 -33.32
C PHE A 313 12.57 29.84 -34.38
N THR A 314 12.70 28.77 -35.15
CA THR A 314 11.69 28.34 -36.14
C THR A 314 10.55 27.53 -35.51
N ARG A 315 10.71 27.07 -34.26
CA ARG A 315 9.77 26.25 -33.49
C ARG A 315 9.29 27.00 -32.24
N PRO A 316 8.43 28.02 -32.38
CA PRO A 316 7.89 28.73 -31.23
C PRO A 316 7.02 27.81 -30.38
N CYS A 317 7.08 27.94 -29.06
CA CYS A 317 6.14 27.26 -28.17
C CYS A 317 4.72 27.75 -28.46
N GLN A 318 3.81 26.83 -28.78
CA GLN A 318 2.41 27.10 -29.07
C GLN A 318 1.46 26.51 -28.02
N LYS A 319 1.91 25.49 -27.25
CA LYS A 319 1.11 24.89 -26.18
C LYS A 319 1.98 24.29 -25.07
N ILE A 320 1.48 24.34 -23.84
CA ILE A 320 1.95 23.49 -22.73
C ILE A 320 0.95 22.36 -22.53
N LEU A 321 1.43 21.13 -22.55
CA LEU A 321 0.64 19.92 -22.40
C LEU A 321 1.13 19.11 -21.19
N GLY A 322 0.20 18.65 -20.35
CA GLY A 322 0.48 17.79 -19.20
C GLY A 322 -0.31 16.49 -19.27
N PHE A 323 0.40 15.36 -19.23
CA PHE A 323 -0.16 14.02 -19.13
C PHE A 323 -0.06 13.47 -17.72
N ASP A 324 -1.00 12.60 -17.35
CA ASP A 324 -1.02 11.85 -16.09
C ASP A 324 -1.39 10.40 -16.40
N ALA A 325 -0.52 9.46 -16.01
CA ALA A 325 -0.79 8.04 -16.11
C ALA A 325 -1.90 7.67 -15.13
N ASN A 326 -3.07 7.29 -15.64
CA ASN A 326 -4.19 6.94 -14.80
C ASN A 326 -3.85 5.69 -13.96
N ALA A 327 -3.82 5.86 -12.64
CA ALA A 327 -3.56 4.78 -11.69
C ALA A 327 -2.29 3.96 -12.03
N LEU A 328 -1.16 4.64 -12.24
CA LEU A 328 0.12 4.03 -12.64
C LEU A 328 0.47 2.77 -11.83
N TYR A 329 0.47 2.85 -10.49
CA TYR A 329 0.80 1.67 -9.68
C TYR A 329 -0.23 0.56 -9.75
N LEU A 330 -1.49 0.85 -10.07
CA LEU A 330 -2.51 -0.17 -10.29
C LEU A 330 -2.26 -0.91 -11.62
N TYR A 331 -1.81 -0.20 -12.65
CA TYR A 331 -1.30 -0.82 -13.88
C TYR A 331 -0.10 -1.72 -13.59
N CYS A 332 0.84 -1.25 -12.76
CA CYS A 332 1.99 -2.04 -12.35
C CYS A 332 1.60 -3.30 -11.57
N ILE A 333 0.58 -3.21 -10.70
CA ILE A 333 0.06 -4.37 -9.93
C ILE A 333 -0.52 -5.45 -10.86
N ASP A 334 -1.10 -5.04 -12.00
CA ASP A 334 -1.69 -5.95 -12.99
C ASP A 334 -0.65 -6.69 -13.85
N GLN A 335 0.62 -6.28 -13.81
CA GLN A 335 1.69 -6.94 -14.55
C GLN A 335 2.11 -8.26 -13.90
N GLU A 336 2.95 -9.02 -14.60
CA GLU A 336 3.50 -10.26 -14.06
C GLU A 336 4.33 -9.98 -12.80
N MET A 337 4.07 -10.75 -11.73
CA MET A 337 4.74 -10.63 -10.45
C MET A 337 5.66 -11.84 -10.18
N PRO A 338 6.72 -11.67 -9.38
CA PRO A 338 7.56 -12.77 -8.93
C PRO A 338 6.82 -13.67 -7.94
N THR A 339 6.35 -14.83 -8.41
CA THR A 339 5.67 -15.84 -7.60
C THR A 339 6.51 -17.11 -7.43
N GLY A 340 6.08 -17.93 -6.46
CA GLY A 340 6.72 -19.19 -6.12
C GLY A 340 8.04 -19.04 -5.38
N SER A 341 8.81 -20.13 -5.39
CA SER A 341 10.21 -20.15 -4.95
C SER A 341 11.10 -19.43 -5.97
N PHE A 342 12.32 -19.10 -5.55
CA PHE A 342 13.31 -18.48 -6.42
C PHE A 342 14.59 -19.28 -6.54
N VAL A 343 15.29 -19.06 -7.65
CA VAL A 343 16.65 -19.55 -7.88
C VAL A 343 17.60 -18.38 -7.91
N ARG A 344 18.64 -18.46 -7.09
CA ARG A 344 19.73 -17.48 -7.04
C ARG A 344 20.94 -18.00 -7.80
N ARG A 345 21.62 -17.12 -8.53
CA ARG A 345 22.89 -17.41 -9.23
C ARG A 345 23.87 -16.29 -8.91
N ARG A 346 25.14 -16.61 -8.65
CA ARG A 346 26.16 -15.60 -8.29
C ARG A 346 27.37 -15.71 -9.20
N VAL A 347 28.03 -14.59 -9.45
CA VAL A 347 29.26 -14.60 -10.26
C VAL A 347 30.36 -15.44 -9.62
N GLU A 348 30.42 -15.44 -8.28
CA GLU A 348 31.43 -16.16 -7.47
C GLU A 348 31.39 -17.67 -7.65
N ASP A 349 30.24 -18.26 -8.01
CA ASP A 349 30.08 -19.71 -8.23
C ASP A 349 29.90 -20.09 -9.70
N GLY A 350 30.24 -19.16 -10.62
CA GLY A 350 30.03 -19.36 -12.05
C GLY A 350 28.55 -19.45 -12.42
N PHE A 351 27.70 -18.67 -11.76
CA PHE A 351 26.24 -18.62 -11.91
C PHE A 351 25.56 -19.98 -11.78
N LYS A 352 26.04 -20.80 -10.84
CA LYS A 352 25.43 -22.08 -10.52
C LYS A 352 24.04 -21.84 -9.91
N PRO A 353 23.00 -22.63 -10.29
CA PRO A 353 21.67 -22.44 -9.73
C PRO A 353 21.64 -22.89 -8.27
N GLN A 354 21.31 -21.95 -7.38
CA GLN A 354 21.05 -22.19 -5.96
C GLN A 354 19.56 -22.06 -5.71
N LYS A 355 18.88 -23.18 -5.48
CA LYS A 355 17.45 -23.20 -5.14
C LYS A 355 17.28 -22.81 -3.69
N ARG A 356 16.34 -21.90 -3.41
CA ARG A 356 15.90 -21.59 -2.05
C ARG A 356 15.29 -22.84 -1.40
N ASP A 357 14.25 -23.38 -2.02
CA ASP A 357 13.52 -24.53 -1.49
C ASP A 357 14.12 -25.85 -2.00
N LYS A 358 14.47 -26.72 -1.04
CA LYS A 358 14.89 -28.10 -1.31
C LYS A 358 13.63 -28.96 -1.50
N TYR A 359 13.75 -30.05 -2.26
CA TYR A 359 12.67 -31.03 -2.48
C TYR A 359 11.41 -30.55 -3.24
N THR A 360 11.57 -29.65 -4.22
CA THR A 360 10.43 -29.10 -4.99
C THR A 360 9.54 -30.16 -5.67
N LEU A 361 10.09 -31.32 -6.03
CA LEU A 361 9.33 -32.41 -6.68
C LEU A 361 8.14 -32.92 -5.85
N MET A 362 8.28 -32.91 -4.52
CA MET A 362 7.22 -33.29 -3.61
C MET A 362 6.03 -32.34 -3.73
N TYR A 363 6.30 -31.03 -3.67
CA TYR A 363 5.26 -30.01 -3.83
C TYR A 363 4.68 -30.00 -5.25
N ASP A 364 5.51 -30.24 -6.28
CA ASP A 364 5.05 -30.38 -7.66
C ASP A 364 4.05 -31.55 -7.81
N TRP A 365 4.29 -32.67 -7.12
CA TRP A 365 3.37 -33.79 -7.14
C TRP A 365 2.03 -33.43 -6.51
N MET A 366 2.03 -32.88 -5.29
CA MET A 366 0.81 -32.56 -4.56
C MET A 366 -0.01 -31.47 -5.25
N ASP A 367 0.63 -30.41 -5.73
CA ASP A 367 -0.10 -29.38 -6.44
C ASP A 367 -0.63 -29.86 -7.80
N TYR A 368 0.03 -30.81 -8.46
CA TYR A 368 -0.51 -31.41 -9.68
C TYR A 368 -1.81 -32.16 -9.38
N LEU A 369 -1.87 -32.87 -8.25
CA LEU A 369 -3.07 -33.53 -7.78
C LEU A 369 -4.17 -32.51 -7.46
N ASN A 370 -3.86 -31.43 -6.75
CA ASN A 370 -4.82 -30.33 -6.52
C ASN A 370 -5.39 -29.81 -7.84
N HIS A 371 -4.53 -29.50 -8.81
CA HIS A 371 -4.96 -28.97 -10.09
C HIS A 371 -5.81 -29.98 -10.88
N THR A 372 -5.38 -31.24 -10.98
CA THR A 372 -6.01 -32.20 -11.91
C THR A 372 -7.21 -32.93 -11.32
N ARG A 373 -7.31 -33.00 -9.99
CA ARG A 373 -8.35 -33.77 -9.29
C ARG A 373 -9.26 -32.90 -8.42
N GLY A 374 -9.04 -31.59 -8.36
CA GLY A 374 -9.84 -30.68 -7.53
C GLY A 374 -9.69 -30.95 -6.02
N LEU A 375 -8.54 -31.48 -5.61
CA LEU A 375 -8.23 -31.74 -4.20
C LEU A 375 -7.76 -30.45 -3.50
N ASP A 376 -7.81 -30.43 -2.17
CA ASP A 376 -7.37 -29.29 -1.35
C ASP A 376 -6.18 -29.66 -0.45
N ILE A 377 -5.14 -30.25 -1.05
CA ILE A 377 -3.93 -30.68 -0.35
C ILE A 377 -3.18 -29.45 0.16
N LYS A 378 -3.14 -29.32 1.48
CA LYS A 378 -2.36 -28.32 2.23
C LYS A 378 -0.95 -28.84 2.47
N HIS A 379 0.06 -28.06 2.13
CA HIS A 379 1.47 -28.35 2.41
C HIS A 379 2.24 -27.09 2.77
N LYS A 380 3.46 -27.26 3.29
CA LYS A 380 4.29 -26.16 3.79
C LYS A 380 4.40 -24.94 2.86
N LEU A 381 4.60 -25.15 1.54
CA LEU A 381 4.72 -24.04 0.60
C LEU A 381 3.41 -23.26 0.29
N ASN A 382 2.22 -23.86 0.47
CA ASN A 382 0.95 -23.20 0.15
C ASN A 382 0.23 -22.66 1.41
N THR A 383 0.49 -23.22 2.59
CA THR A 383 -0.07 -22.72 3.87
C THR A 383 0.94 -22.03 4.78
N GLY A 384 2.24 -22.17 4.50
CA GLY A 384 3.32 -21.71 5.38
C GLY A 384 3.53 -22.58 6.62
N LYS A 385 2.73 -23.63 6.81
CA LYS A 385 2.81 -24.56 7.96
C LYS A 385 2.79 -26.00 7.47
N GLU A 386 3.54 -26.85 8.15
CA GLU A 386 3.53 -28.29 7.92
C GLU A 386 2.56 -28.92 8.92
N LYS A 387 1.62 -29.75 8.44
CA LYS A 387 0.72 -30.49 9.32
C LYS A 387 1.55 -31.55 10.06
N LYS A 388 1.20 -31.80 11.31
CA LYS A 388 1.77 -32.89 12.10
C LYS A 388 0.65 -33.83 12.50
N ILE A 389 0.97 -35.12 12.55
CA ILE A 389 0.14 -36.20 13.06
C ILE A 389 1.00 -36.91 14.10
N GLY A 390 0.61 -36.85 15.38
CA GLY A 390 1.51 -37.24 16.45
C GLY A 390 2.76 -36.38 16.52
N SER A 391 3.92 -37.02 16.58
CA SER A 391 5.23 -36.37 16.52
C SER A 391 5.75 -36.15 15.09
N TYR A 392 5.07 -36.71 14.08
CA TYR A 392 5.55 -36.75 12.71
C TYR A 392 4.99 -35.59 11.86
N PRO A 393 5.86 -34.74 11.27
CA PRO A 393 5.42 -33.85 10.20
C PRO A 393 5.07 -34.67 8.95
N VAL A 394 4.00 -34.27 8.27
CA VAL A 394 3.57 -34.87 7.01
C VAL A 394 3.72 -33.88 5.86
N ASP A 395 4.02 -34.40 4.67
CA ASP A 395 4.35 -33.57 3.51
C ASP A 395 3.15 -32.78 2.97
N GLY A 396 1.98 -33.42 2.93
CA GLY A 396 0.71 -32.78 2.61
C GLY A 396 -0.50 -33.45 3.26
N TYR A 397 -1.57 -32.69 3.42
CA TYR A 397 -2.80 -33.11 4.07
C TYR A 397 -4.01 -32.46 3.41
N ASP A 398 -4.98 -33.27 3.00
CA ASP A 398 -6.29 -32.82 2.57
C ASP A 398 -7.31 -33.13 3.67
N ALA A 399 -7.90 -32.08 4.24
CA ALA A 399 -8.85 -32.20 5.33
C ALA A 399 -10.20 -32.75 4.86
N ASN A 400 -10.57 -32.52 3.60
CA ASN A 400 -11.89 -32.91 3.08
C ASN A 400 -11.99 -34.41 2.85
N THR A 401 -10.87 -35.09 2.61
CA THR A 401 -10.82 -36.54 2.35
C THR A 401 -10.05 -37.31 3.42
N ASN A 402 -9.76 -36.62 4.54
CA ASN A 402 -8.91 -37.11 5.64
C ASN A 402 -7.62 -37.83 5.13
N THR A 403 -6.98 -37.26 4.10
CA THR A 403 -5.90 -37.94 3.36
C THR A 403 -4.56 -37.25 3.57
N VAL A 404 -3.57 -38.03 3.97
CA VAL A 404 -2.17 -37.65 4.06
C VAL A 404 -1.43 -38.06 2.80
N TYR A 405 -0.69 -37.11 2.24
CA TYR A 405 0.16 -37.32 1.08
C TYR A 405 1.61 -37.34 1.55
N GLN A 406 2.32 -38.45 1.34
CA GLN A 406 3.73 -38.59 1.68
C GLN A 406 4.58 -38.79 0.43
N PHE A 407 5.64 -38.00 0.31
CA PHE A 407 6.59 -38.09 -0.79
C PHE A 407 7.94 -38.60 -0.28
N HIS A 408 8.28 -39.82 -0.66
CA HIS A 408 9.48 -40.48 -0.18
C HIS A 408 10.65 -40.29 -1.13
N GLY A 409 11.59 -39.43 -0.73
CA GLY A 409 12.88 -39.28 -1.42
C GLY A 409 13.69 -40.59 -1.34
N CYS A 410 13.95 -41.25 -2.47
CA CYS A 410 14.50 -42.62 -2.47
C CYS A 410 15.82 -42.75 -1.69
N TYR A 411 16.70 -41.75 -1.77
CA TYR A 411 17.95 -41.72 -1.01
C TYR A 411 17.69 -41.54 0.50
N TRP A 412 16.80 -40.64 0.89
CA TRP A 412 16.59 -40.31 2.30
C TRP A 412 15.79 -41.36 3.06
N HIS A 413 14.92 -42.08 2.35
CA HIS A 413 14.03 -43.11 2.89
C HIS A 413 14.51 -44.54 2.61
N GLY A 414 15.75 -44.72 2.13
CA GLY A 414 16.37 -46.05 2.01
C GLY A 414 15.78 -46.95 0.93
N HIS A 415 15.08 -46.40 -0.07
CA HIS A 415 14.46 -47.17 -1.14
C HIS A 415 15.51 -47.78 -2.07
N ASP A 416 15.41 -49.08 -2.32
CA ASP A 416 16.27 -49.77 -3.27
C ASP A 416 15.73 -49.65 -4.68
N CYS A 417 16.32 -48.76 -5.48
CA CYS A 417 15.86 -48.50 -6.84
C CYS A 417 17.01 -48.08 -7.76
N TRP A 418 16.73 -47.88 -9.05
CA TRP A 418 17.73 -47.47 -10.05
C TRP A 418 18.44 -46.14 -9.71
N MET A 419 17.86 -45.29 -8.87
CA MET A 419 18.47 -44.04 -8.43
C MET A 419 19.51 -44.24 -7.31
N THR A 420 19.34 -45.27 -6.48
CA THR A 420 20.15 -45.53 -5.28
C THR A 420 21.11 -46.71 -5.45
N LYS A 421 20.94 -47.51 -6.50
CA LYS A 421 21.71 -48.73 -6.78
C LYS A 421 23.23 -48.55 -6.81
N ASN A 422 23.72 -47.36 -7.17
CA ASN A 422 25.15 -47.05 -7.30
C ASN A 422 25.68 -46.09 -6.22
N VAL A 423 24.95 -45.89 -5.12
CA VAL A 423 25.43 -45.08 -3.99
C VAL A 423 26.60 -45.81 -3.34
N LYS A 424 27.76 -45.14 -3.30
CA LYS A 424 29.02 -45.68 -2.72
C LYS A 424 29.30 -45.20 -1.30
N ASP A 425 28.44 -44.35 -0.75
CA ASP A 425 28.58 -43.83 0.62
C ASP A 425 28.35 -44.97 1.61
N GLN A 426 29.42 -45.38 2.30
CA GLN A 426 29.40 -46.54 3.19
C GLN A 426 28.40 -46.36 4.35
N LYS A 427 28.34 -45.16 4.92
CA LYS A 427 27.40 -44.82 6.00
C LYS A 427 25.95 -44.91 5.53
N TRP A 428 25.66 -44.54 4.29
CA TRP A 428 24.34 -44.69 3.70
C TRP A 428 23.97 -46.16 3.53
N CYS A 429 24.87 -46.98 2.98
CA CYS A 429 24.66 -48.41 2.78
C CYS A 429 24.33 -49.13 4.09
N GLU A 430 25.07 -48.83 5.16
CA GLU A 430 24.86 -49.40 6.50
C GLU A 430 23.53 -48.94 7.14
N THR A 431 23.07 -47.73 6.84
CA THR A 431 21.84 -47.15 7.44
C THR A 431 20.60 -47.28 6.56
N ARG A 432 20.71 -47.86 5.35
CA ARG A 432 19.64 -47.92 4.35
C ARG A 432 18.39 -48.61 4.89
N GLN A 433 18.55 -49.82 5.43
CA GLN A 433 17.42 -50.62 5.91
C GLN A 433 16.71 -49.92 7.06
N ALA A 434 17.47 -49.38 8.03
CA ALA A 434 16.91 -48.63 9.14
C ALA A 434 16.09 -47.39 8.71
N LYS A 435 16.50 -46.69 7.64
CA LYS A 435 15.73 -45.56 7.07
C LYS A 435 14.43 -46.02 6.41
N TYR A 436 14.47 -47.14 5.70
CA TYR A 436 13.27 -47.72 5.10
C TYR A 436 12.29 -48.20 6.19
N ASP A 437 12.78 -48.93 7.18
CA ASP A 437 11.98 -49.40 8.30
C ASP A 437 11.34 -48.23 9.08
N LYS A 438 12.08 -47.14 9.25
CA LYS A 438 11.55 -45.90 9.85
C LYS A 438 10.41 -45.31 9.01
N THR A 439 10.54 -45.31 7.68
CA THR A 439 9.49 -44.79 6.78
C THR A 439 8.22 -45.63 6.90
N VAL A 440 8.35 -46.97 6.85
CA VAL A 440 7.23 -47.89 7.04
C VAL A 440 6.57 -47.66 8.40
N LYS A 441 7.35 -47.54 9.48
CA LYS A 441 6.84 -47.25 10.82
C LYS A 441 6.04 -45.96 10.88
N THR A 442 6.53 -44.87 10.25
CA THR A 442 5.81 -43.60 10.20
C THR A 442 4.48 -43.73 9.42
N THR A 443 4.49 -44.42 8.28
CA THR A 443 3.29 -44.68 7.48
C THR A 443 2.27 -45.52 8.24
N THR A 444 2.69 -46.62 8.86
CA THR A 444 1.82 -47.46 9.69
C THR A 444 1.24 -46.68 10.87
N PHE A 445 2.05 -45.84 11.53
CA PHE A 445 1.56 -44.97 12.60
C PHE A 445 0.47 -44.01 12.11
N ILE A 446 0.68 -43.33 10.99
CA ILE A 446 -0.29 -42.36 10.45
C ILE A 446 -1.57 -43.08 9.98
N GLN A 447 -1.46 -44.25 9.36
CA GLN A 447 -2.63 -45.09 9.01
C GLN A 447 -3.39 -45.54 10.25
N ALA A 448 -2.68 -45.92 11.32
CA ALA A 448 -3.29 -46.30 12.58
C ALA A 448 -4.04 -45.13 13.24
N GLN A 449 -3.66 -43.88 12.95
CA GLN A 449 -4.43 -42.68 13.38
C GLN A 449 -5.71 -42.44 12.55
N GLY A 450 -6.09 -43.35 11.64
CA GLY A 450 -7.32 -43.24 10.84
C GLY A 450 -7.20 -42.39 9.57
N TYR A 451 -5.99 -42.00 9.17
CA TYR A 451 -5.79 -41.22 7.93
C TYR A 451 -5.65 -42.14 6.72
N ASN A 452 -6.30 -41.75 5.63
CA ASN A 452 -5.99 -42.28 4.31
C ASN A 452 -4.57 -41.86 3.94
N ILE A 453 -3.74 -42.78 3.45
CA ILE A 453 -2.39 -42.44 3.01
C ILE A 453 -2.25 -42.65 1.50
N VAL A 454 -1.76 -41.62 0.83
CA VAL A 454 -1.27 -41.69 -0.54
C VAL A 454 0.24 -41.47 -0.52
N GLU A 455 1.00 -42.49 -0.90
CA GLU A 455 2.47 -42.40 -0.95
C GLU A 455 2.98 -42.26 -2.37
N LYS A 456 4.07 -41.51 -2.52
CA LYS A 456 4.78 -41.39 -3.78
C LYS A 456 6.29 -41.45 -3.60
N TRP A 457 6.89 -42.51 -4.13
CA TRP A 457 8.34 -42.63 -4.21
C TRP A 457 8.91 -41.75 -5.31
N GLU A 458 10.03 -41.08 -5.03
CA GLU A 458 10.70 -40.17 -5.97
C GLU A 458 10.98 -40.81 -7.33
N CYS A 459 11.47 -42.05 -7.34
CA CYS A 459 11.76 -42.76 -8.60
C CYS A 459 10.50 -43.07 -9.42
N HIS A 460 9.36 -43.30 -8.77
CA HIS A 460 8.08 -43.50 -9.44
C HIS A 460 7.58 -42.19 -10.03
N PHE A 461 7.57 -41.11 -9.25
CA PHE A 461 7.15 -39.80 -9.75
C PHE A 461 8.01 -39.30 -10.91
N ARG A 462 9.33 -39.54 -10.85
CA ARG A 462 10.23 -39.23 -11.98
C ARG A 462 9.91 -40.05 -13.23
N ASN A 463 9.47 -41.30 -13.09
CA ASN A 463 8.98 -42.09 -14.22
C ASN A 463 7.65 -41.57 -14.75
N ASP A 464 6.74 -41.12 -13.89
CA ASP A 464 5.47 -40.52 -14.31
C ASP A 464 5.69 -39.24 -15.11
N ILE A 465 6.59 -38.37 -14.65
CA ILE A 465 7.01 -37.17 -15.40
C ILE A 465 7.54 -37.55 -16.78
N ARG A 466 8.27 -38.67 -16.91
CA ARG A 466 8.79 -39.11 -18.22
C ARG A 466 7.68 -39.66 -19.13
N ARG A 467 6.65 -40.29 -18.56
CA ARG A 467 5.59 -41.00 -19.30
C ARG A 467 4.38 -40.14 -19.61
N HIS A 468 4.08 -39.13 -18.80
CA HIS A 468 2.89 -38.30 -18.92
C HIS A 468 3.23 -36.88 -19.35
N GLY A 469 2.87 -36.52 -20.59
CA GLY A 469 3.15 -35.20 -21.15
C GLY A 469 2.54 -34.04 -20.35
N GLN A 470 1.31 -34.17 -19.85
CA GLN A 470 0.65 -33.12 -19.05
C GLN A 470 1.37 -32.85 -17.73
N LEU A 471 1.71 -33.91 -16.97
CA LEU A 471 2.48 -33.80 -15.73
C LEU A 471 3.87 -33.21 -15.99
N LYS A 472 4.53 -33.65 -17.08
CA LYS A 472 5.81 -33.08 -17.49
C LYS A 472 5.70 -31.57 -17.72
N SER A 473 4.72 -31.14 -18.51
CA SER A 473 4.46 -29.72 -18.80
C SER A 473 4.16 -28.94 -17.51
N PHE A 474 3.39 -29.52 -16.60
CA PHE A 474 3.10 -28.90 -15.31
C PHE A 474 4.34 -28.71 -14.45
N CYS A 475 5.15 -29.76 -14.23
CA CYS A 475 6.39 -29.64 -13.46
C CYS A 475 7.40 -28.70 -14.14
N ASP A 476 7.49 -28.74 -15.47
CA ASP A 476 8.38 -27.85 -16.22
C ASP A 476 7.92 -26.38 -16.14
N SER A 477 6.61 -26.10 -16.10
CA SER A 477 6.04 -24.75 -15.91
C SER A 477 6.36 -24.08 -14.56
N ARG A 478 6.88 -24.86 -13.60
CA ARG A 478 7.24 -24.42 -12.25
C ARG A 478 8.73 -24.30 -12.04
N LYS A 479 9.51 -24.86 -12.97
CA LYS A 479 10.95 -24.66 -12.97
C LYS A 479 11.22 -23.29 -13.59
N PRO A 480 12.25 -22.59 -13.08
CA PRO A 480 12.78 -21.46 -13.80
C PRO A 480 13.17 -21.90 -15.22
N ALA A 481 12.86 -21.07 -16.22
CA ALA A 481 13.08 -21.41 -17.62
C ALA A 481 14.58 -21.38 -17.99
N THR A 482 15.45 -20.90 -17.11
CA THR A 482 16.90 -21.03 -17.30
C THR A 482 17.43 -22.45 -17.01
N PRO A 483 18.51 -22.88 -17.70
CA PRO A 483 19.09 -24.21 -17.52
C PRO A 483 19.46 -24.54 -16.07
N GLN A 484 19.22 -25.78 -15.64
CA GLN A 484 19.60 -26.28 -14.31
C GLN A 484 21.10 -26.62 -14.20
N ARG A 485 21.95 -25.80 -14.83
CA ARG A 485 23.41 -25.84 -14.81
C ARG A 485 23.95 -24.43 -14.63
N SER A 486 25.27 -24.31 -14.46
CA SER A 486 25.97 -23.03 -14.61
C SER A 486 25.70 -22.43 -15.98
N VAL A 487 25.55 -21.11 -16.02
CA VAL A 487 25.24 -20.33 -17.22
C VAL A 487 26.25 -19.21 -17.36
N THR A 488 26.52 -18.78 -18.59
CA THR A 488 27.38 -17.62 -18.86
C THR A 488 26.59 -16.31 -18.71
N GLU A 489 27.30 -15.17 -18.60
CA GLU A 489 26.64 -13.86 -18.63
C GLU A 489 25.85 -13.65 -19.93
N THR A 490 26.37 -14.11 -21.07
CA THR A 490 25.67 -14.04 -22.37
C THR A 490 24.34 -14.79 -22.34
N GLU A 491 24.33 -16.03 -21.83
CA GLU A 491 23.08 -16.81 -21.71
C GLU A 491 22.05 -16.17 -20.76
N ILE A 492 22.52 -15.42 -19.75
CA ILE A 492 21.67 -14.64 -18.85
C ILE A 492 21.04 -13.49 -19.64
N LEU A 493 21.85 -12.69 -20.34
CA LEU A 493 21.36 -11.54 -21.12
C LEU A 493 20.43 -11.95 -22.26
N GLU A 494 20.72 -13.05 -22.97
CA GLU A 494 19.81 -13.65 -23.95
C GLU A 494 18.50 -14.13 -23.30
N GLY A 495 18.59 -14.70 -22.09
CA GLY A 495 17.44 -15.07 -21.29
C GLY A 495 16.54 -13.88 -20.97
N VAL A 496 17.13 -12.73 -20.61
CA VAL A 496 16.41 -11.49 -20.35
C VAL A 496 15.79 -10.93 -21.63
N ALA A 497 16.57 -10.80 -22.70
CA ALA A 497 16.12 -10.26 -23.99
C ALA A 497 14.97 -11.08 -24.59
N SER A 498 15.04 -12.40 -24.51
CA SER A 498 13.97 -13.31 -24.98
C SER A 498 12.75 -13.36 -24.06
N GLY A 499 12.79 -12.73 -22.87
CA GLY A 499 11.75 -12.84 -21.85
C GLY A 499 11.69 -14.19 -21.13
N ARG A 500 12.61 -15.12 -21.44
CA ARG A 500 12.70 -16.43 -20.78
C ARG A 500 13.10 -16.31 -19.30
N LEU A 501 13.94 -15.33 -18.96
CA LEU A 501 14.40 -15.07 -17.60
C LEU A 501 13.54 -13.99 -16.95
N PHE A 502 12.64 -14.40 -16.05
CA PHE A 502 11.82 -13.50 -15.26
C PHE A 502 12.36 -13.38 -13.82
N GLY A 503 12.66 -12.16 -13.38
CA GLY A 503 13.25 -11.95 -12.06
C GLY A 503 14.00 -10.64 -11.91
N MET A 504 15.17 -10.70 -11.29
CA MET A 504 16.03 -9.55 -11.03
C MET A 504 17.49 -9.87 -11.35
N VAL A 505 18.21 -8.88 -11.87
CA VAL A 505 19.63 -8.95 -12.16
C VAL A 505 20.33 -7.80 -11.46
N GLU A 506 21.37 -8.10 -10.69
CA GLU A 506 22.28 -7.08 -10.17
C GLU A 506 23.45 -6.94 -11.13
N CYS A 507 23.59 -5.76 -11.75
CA CYS A 507 24.58 -5.54 -12.78
C CYS A 507 25.15 -4.11 -12.82
N ASP A 508 26.27 -3.98 -13.51
CA ASP A 508 26.74 -2.69 -14.02
C ASP A 508 26.10 -2.44 -15.39
N ILE A 509 25.51 -1.26 -15.57
CA ILE A 509 24.84 -0.87 -16.82
C ILE A 509 25.21 0.56 -17.22
N ARG A 510 25.36 0.80 -18.52
CA ARG A 510 25.65 2.14 -19.05
C ARG A 510 25.04 2.37 -20.44
N VAL A 511 24.81 3.64 -20.75
CA VAL A 511 24.71 4.10 -22.14
C VAL A 511 26.07 3.87 -22.81
N PRO A 512 26.13 3.19 -23.95
CA PRO A 512 27.40 2.90 -24.61
C PRO A 512 27.97 4.15 -25.29
N ASP A 513 29.26 4.13 -25.60
CA ASP A 513 29.92 5.26 -26.30
C ASP A 513 29.51 5.30 -27.79
N GLU A 514 29.28 4.12 -28.38
CA GLU A 514 28.74 3.92 -29.73
C GLU A 514 27.59 2.91 -29.71
N TRP A 515 26.68 2.99 -30.67
CA TRP A 515 25.57 2.07 -30.77
C TRP A 515 26.03 0.62 -31.02
N PRO A 516 25.46 -0.38 -30.32
CA PRO A 516 25.75 -1.78 -30.61
C PRO A 516 25.16 -2.17 -31.98
N SER A 517 25.67 -3.23 -32.61
CA SER A 517 25.12 -3.70 -33.90
C SER A 517 23.64 -4.11 -33.83
N SER A 518 23.13 -4.41 -32.63
CA SER A 518 21.74 -4.82 -32.39
C SER A 518 20.74 -3.66 -32.35
N PHE A 519 21.20 -2.41 -32.14
CA PHE A 519 20.33 -1.25 -32.05
C PHE A 519 21.05 -0.03 -32.61
N ARG A 520 20.40 0.74 -33.48
CA ARG A 520 20.96 2.00 -33.98
C ARG A 520 19.86 3.04 -34.14
N HIS A 521 19.99 4.16 -33.43
CA HIS A 521 19.16 5.33 -33.72
C HIS A 521 19.60 5.96 -35.06
N PRO A 522 18.68 6.36 -35.95
CA PRO A 522 19.03 6.81 -37.30
C PRO A 522 19.90 8.06 -37.33
N THR A 523 19.75 8.96 -36.35
CA THR A 523 20.31 10.32 -36.42
C THR A 523 21.06 10.79 -35.17
N MET A 524 21.05 10.03 -34.08
CA MET A 524 21.59 10.48 -32.79
C MET A 524 22.63 9.49 -32.28
N THR A 525 23.63 9.99 -31.57
CA THR A 525 24.52 9.16 -30.75
C THR A 525 23.78 8.62 -29.51
N PRO A 526 24.31 7.57 -28.84
CA PRO A 526 23.71 7.06 -27.60
C PRO A 526 23.49 8.13 -26.52
N CYS A 527 24.49 8.99 -26.30
CA CYS A 527 24.40 10.06 -25.31
C CYS A 527 23.32 11.10 -25.67
N GLU A 528 23.23 11.50 -26.94
CA GLU A 528 22.21 12.46 -27.39
C GLU A 528 20.80 11.88 -27.28
N TYR A 529 20.63 10.59 -27.60
CA TYR A 529 19.33 9.92 -27.50
C TYR A 529 18.76 9.96 -26.08
N PHE A 530 19.60 9.71 -25.07
CA PHE A 530 19.23 9.70 -23.66
C PHE A 530 19.40 11.04 -22.93
N ALA A 531 19.89 12.10 -23.61
CA ALA A 531 20.31 13.35 -22.98
C ALA A 531 19.19 14.06 -22.22
N GLU A 532 18.00 14.14 -22.81
CA GLU A 532 16.84 14.81 -22.19
C GLU A 532 16.23 13.93 -21.10
N MET A 533 15.89 12.67 -21.42
CA MET A 533 15.35 11.71 -20.47
C MET A 533 16.40 10.64 -20.13
N SER A 534 17.13 10.84 -19.04
CA SER A 534 18.11 9.85 -18.58
C SER A 534 17.40 8.52 -18.25
N PRO A 535 17.94 7.37 -18.69
CA PRO A 535 17.25 6.09 -18.57
C PRO A 535 17.34 5.51 -17.16
N LEU A 536 18.43 5.77 -16.43
CA LEU A 536 18.67 5.18 -15.12
C LEU A 536 18.26 6.13 -14.00
N PHE A 537 17.47 5.63 -13.05
CA PHE A 537 17.10 6.34 -11.83
C PHE A 537 17.72 5.65 -10.62
N CYS A 538 18.63 6.34 -9.93
CA CYS A 538 19.30 5.82 -8.74
C CYS A 538 19.32 6.85 -7.59
N THR A 539 19.69 6.41 -6.39
CA THR A 539 20.03 7.33 -5.30
C THR A 539 21.53 7.34 -5.08
N THR A 540 22.12 8.52 -4.95
CA THR A 540 23.54 8.66 -4.71
C THR A 540 23.80 9.85 -3.78
N ASP A 541 24.93 9.83 -3.08
CA ASP A 541 25.39 10.96 -2.29
C ASP A 541 25.98 12.01 -3.22
N VAL A 542 25.30 13.16 -3.32
CA VAL A 542 25.76 14.31 -4.09
C VAL A 542 26.67 15.14 -3.17
N PRO A 543 27.99 15.24 -3.45
CA PRO A 543 28.91 16.08 -2.71
C PRO A 543 28.53 17.56 -2.82
N PHE A 544 28.89 18.33 -1.80
CA PHE A 544 28.64 19.77 -1.77
C PHE A 544 29.33 20.52 -2.92
N ASP A 545 30.50 20.08 -3.35
CA ASP A 545 31.23 20.75 -4.43
C ASP A 545 30.61 20.50 -5.81
N LEU A 546 29.71 19.52 -5.94
CA LEU A 546 28.97 19.25 -7.19
C LEU A 546 27.69 20.07 -7.34
N ILE A 547 27.19 20.71 -6.27
CA ILE A 547 26.06 21.65 -6.39
C ILE A 547 26.59 23.02 -6.84
N GLY A 548 25.85 23.72 -7.71
CA GLY A 548 26.30 24.99 -8.25
C GLY A 548 26.51 26.08 -7.18
N ASP A 549 27.39 27.04 -7.45
CA ASP A 549 27.85 28.09 -6.52
C ASP A 549 26.71 28.79 -5.77
N HIS A 550 25.60 29.10 -6.46
CA HIS A 550 24.41 29.69 -5.85
C HIS A 550 23.84 28.85 -4.70
N MET A 551 23.76 27.53 -4.89
CA MET A 551 23.24 26.61 -3.87
C MET A 551 24.26 26.39 -2.75
N GLN A 552 25.55 26.45 -3.06
CA GLN A 552 26.61 26.43 -2.04
C GLN A 552 26.50 27.67 -1.14
N ASP A 553 26.38 28.84 -1.73
CA ASP A 553 26.20 30.11 -1.01
C ASP A 553 24.92 30.13 -0.20
N HIS A 554 23.84 29.53 -0.71
CA HIS A 554 22.59 29.36 0.05
C HIS A 554 22.81 28.49 1.29
N VAL A 555 23.49 27.35 1.15
CA VAL A 555 23.78 26.45 2.29
C VAL A 555 24.59 27.18 3.35
N ARG A 556 25.65 27.89 2.95
CA ARG A 556 26.48 28.69 3.86
C ARG A 556 25.69 29.80 4.53
N ARG A 557 24.91 30.56 3.76
CA ARG A 557 24.09 31.70 4.26
C ARG A 557 23.04 31.27 5.29
N PHE A 558 22.48 30.07 5.16
CA PHE A 558 21.43 29.55 6.04
C PHE A 558 21.92 28.51 7.04
N GLU A 559 23.25 28.37 7.21
CA GLU A 559 23.88 27.41 8.12
C GLU A 559 23.34 25.97 7.94
N LEU A 560 23.11 25.59 6.68
CA LEU A 560 22.70 24.23 6.33
C LEU A 560 23.92 23.32 6.25
N SER A 561 23.70 22.00 6.32
CA SER A 561 24.78 21.01 6.27
C SER A 561 25.46 20.97 4.90
N GLU A 562 26.79 21.07 4.89
CA GLU A 562 27.66 20.83 3.73
C GLU A 562 28.01 19.35 3.53
N LYS A 563 27.55 18.46 4.41
CA LYS A 563 27.71 17.01 4.19
C LYS A 563 27.03 16.58 2.89
N PRO A 564 27.60 15.58 2.17
CA PRO A 564 26.97 14.99 1.01
C PRO A 564 25.51 14.62 1.29
N ARG A 565 24.64 14.88 0.31
CA ARG A 565 23.20 14.61 0.44
C ARG A 565 22.81 13.49 -0.49
N ARG A 566 22.18 12.45 0.06
CA ARG A 566 21.59 11.38 -0.73
C ARG A 566 20.37 11.89 -1.49
N LEU A 567 20.47 11.95 -2.81
CA LEU A 567 19.42 12.45 -3.71
C LEU A 567 19.07 11.38 -4.75
N LEU A 568 17.82 11.41 -5.24
CA LEU A 568 17.44 10.69 -6.45
C LEU A 568 17.96 11.46 -7.66
N VAL A 569 18.67 10.76 -8.54
CA VAL A 569 19.28 11.34 -9.74
C VAL A 569 18.95 10.49 -10.97
N GLY A 570 18.84 11.16 -12.12
CA GLY A 570 18.94 10.52 -13.43
C GLY A 570 20.40 10.31 -13.79
N GLY A 571 20.73 9.20 -14.44
CA GLY A 571 22.10 8.88 -14.82
C GLY A 571 22.21 8.09 -16.12
N MET A 572 23.42 8.16 -16.70
CA MET A 572 23.80 7.42 -17.91
C MET A 572 24.55 6.13 -17.60
N ARG A 573 24.97 5.93 -16.35
CA ARG A 573 25.65 4.71 -15.88
C ARG A 573 25.32 4.44 -14.43
N ALA A 574 25.23 3.17 -14.07
CA ALA A 574 25.08 2.71 -12.69
C ALA A 574 25.93 1.46 -12.48
N ARG A 575 26.45 1.30 -11.27
CA ARG A 575 27.17 0.11 -10.83
C ARG A 575 26.38 -0.64 -9.78
N GLN A 576 26.44 -1.97 -9.82
CA GLN A 576 25.74 -2.86 -8.88
C GLN A 576 24.27 -2.46 -8.67
N MET A 577 23.60 -2.11 -9.77
CA MET A 577 22.18 -1.77 -9.73
C MET A 577 21.38 -3.05 -9.83
N LEU A 578 20.47 -3.27 -8.87
CA LEU A 578 19.47 -4.32 -9.01
C LEU A 578 18.38 -3.81 -9.96
N ILE A 579 18.04 -4.59 -11.00
CA ILE A 579 17.07 -4.25 -12.03
C ILE A 579 16.11 -5.44 -12.24
N ALA A 580 14.80 -5.19 -12.26
CA ALA A 580 13.83 -6.20 -12.66
C ALA A 580 13.96 -6.52 -14.15
N THR A 581 13.87 -7.79 -14.52
CA THR A 581 14.17 -8.23 -15.90
C THR A 581 13.28 -7.62 -16.98
N PRO A 582 11.99 -7.26 -16.75
CA PRO A 582 11.22 -6.51 -17.75
C PRO A 582 11.82 -5.15 -18.08
N LEU A 583 12.30 -4.40 -17.08
CA LEU A 583 12.96 -3.12 -17.31
C LEU A 583 14.35 -3.31 -17.93
N LEU A 584 15.09 -4.34 -17.51
CA LEU A 584 16.38 -4.66 -18.12
C LEU A 584 16.24 -5.05 -19.59
N LYS A 585 15.21 -5.83 -19.93
CA LYS A 585 14.88 -6.17 -21.31
C LYS A 585 14.69 -4.90 -22.15
N TRP A 586 13.88 -3.96 -21.67
CA TRP A 586 13.68 -2.68 -22.34
C TRP A 586 14.99 -1.91 -22.53
N TYR A 587 15.87 -1.88 -21.52
CA TYR A 587 17.20 -1.25 -21.66
C TYR A 587 18.05 -1.90 -22.76
N LEU A 588 18.06 -3.23 -22.85
CA LEU A 588 18.79 -3.96 -23.90
C LEU A 588 18.21 -3.67 -25.29
N GLU A 589 16.88 -3.64 -25.41
CA GLU A 589 16.18 -3.28 -26.65
C GLU A 589 16.48 -1.84 -27.09
N HIS A 590 16.77 -0.96 -26.14
CA HIS A 590 17.18 0.44 -26.36
C HIS A 590 18.71 0.63 -26.45
N GLY A 591 19.45 -0.45 -26.68
CA GLY A 591 20.89 -0.42 -26.94
C GLY A 591 21.78 -0.11 -25.73
N MET A 592 21.25 -0.17 -24.50
CA MET A 592 22.09 -0.04 -23.31
C MET A 592 22.99 -1.26 -23.11
N LEU A 593 24.16 -1.05 -22.51
CA LEU A 593 25.17 -2.08 -22.31
C LEU A 593 25.26 -2.50 -20.84
N VAL A 594 25.01 -3.78 -20.59
CA VAL A 594 25.40 -4.44 -19.33
C VAL A 594 26.86 -4.86 -19.43
N THR A 595 27.70 -4.37 -18.51
CA THR A 595 29.15 -4.63 -18.55
C THR A 595 29.60 -5.71 -17.57
N LYS A 596 28.79 -6.03 -16.57
CA LYS A 596 29.09 -7.05 -15.56
C LYS A 596 27.82 -7.49 -14.84
N ILE A 597 27.68 -8.80 -14.59
CA ILE A 597 26.60 -9.35 -13.77
C ILE A 597 27.17 -9.87 -12.44
N TYR A 598 26.54 -9.50 -11.33
CA TYR A 598 26.96 -9.94 -9.99
C TYR A 598 26.11 -11.11 -9.51
N GLN A 599 24.81 -11.01 -9.68
CA GLN A 599 23.87 -12.07 -9.31
C GLN A 599 22.55 -11.95 -10.07
N VAL A 600 21.82 -13.07 -10.10
CA VAL A 600 20.50 -13.19 -10.70
C VAL A 600 19.57 -13.88 -9.71
N LEU A 601 18.35 -13.37 -9.59
CA LEU A 601 17.24 -14.00 -8.90
C LEU A 601 16.15 -14.30 -9.92
N GLU A 602 15.76 -15.55 -10.07
CA GLU A 602 14.76 -15.98 -11.03
C GLU A 602 13.50 -16.49 -10.31
N PHE A 603 12.34 -16.07 -10.80
CA PHE A 603 11.02 -16.37 -10.25
C PHE A 603 10.09 -16.88 -11.35
N LYS A 604 8.95 -17.44 -10.94
CA LYS A 604 7.85 -17.69 -11.87
C LYS A 604 7.07 -16.39 -12.12
N PRO A 605 6.85 -15.99 -13.39
CA PRO A 605 5.96 -14.88 -13.70
C PRO A 605 4.50 -15.29 -13.55
N GLN A 606 3.69 -14.42 -12.93
CA GLN A 606 2.23 -14.61 -12.89
C GLN A 606 1.49 -13.28 -12.67
N ARG A 607 0.45 -13.01 -13.46
CA ARG A 607 -0.49 -11.87 -13.24
C ARG A 607 -1.52 -12.20 -12.15
N CYS A 608 -1.07 -12.28 -10.90
CA CYS A 608 -1.89 -12.79 -9.79
C CYS A 608 -2.81 -11.77 -9.11
N PHE A 609 -2.75 -10.48 -9.47
CA PHE A 609 -3.52 -9.42 -8.81
C PHE A 609 -4.56 -8.74 -9.71
N ARG A 610 -4.88 -9.34 -10.86
CA ARG A 610 -5.82 -8.78 -11.85
C ARG A 610 -7.20 -8.47 -11.26
N ASP A 611 -7.72 -9.37 -10.43
CA ASP A 611 -9.04 -9.18 -9.82
C ASP A 611 -9.06 -8.03 -8.82
N PHE A 612 -7.97 -7.84 -8.07
CA PHE A 612 -7.81 -6.67 -7.20
C PHE A 612 -7.83 -5.37 -8.01
N VAL A 613 -7.12 -5.33 -9.14
CA VAL A 613 -7.08 -4.18 -10.05
C VAL A 613 -8.45 -3.90 -10.66
N LYS A 614 -9.16 -4.95 -11.06
CA LYS A 614 -10.51 -4.88 -11.62
C LYS A 614 -11.49 -4.26 -10.61
N VAL A 615 -11.54 -4.78 -9.38
CA VAL A 615 -12.43 -4.27 -8.31
C VAL A 615 -12.18 -2.80 -8.03
N VAL A 616 -10.91 -2.39 -7.89
CA VAL A 616 -10.57 -0.98 -7.65
C VAL A 616 -10.99 -0.10 -8.84
N SER A 617 -10.75 -0.55 -10.07
CA SER A 617 -11.10 0.21 -11.27
C SER A 617 -12.61 0.34 -11.46
N ASP A 618 -13.36 -0.73 -11.20
CA ASP A 618 -14.82 -0.76 -11.31
C ASP A 618 -15.48 0.15 -10.27
N ASN A 619 -15.03 0.12 -9.00
CA ASN A 619 -15.52 1.06 -7.98
C ASN A 619 -15.27 2.52 -8.35
N ARG A 620 -14.13 2.80 -8.99
CA ARG A 620 -13.82 4.15 -9.48
C ARG A 620 -14.69 4.58 -10.65
N ARG A 621 -15.05 3.65 -11.54
CA ARG A 621 -16.00 3.90 -12.64
C ARG A 621 -17.41 4.16 -12.08
N LEU A 622 -17.82 3.41 -11.05
CA LEU A 622 -19.10 3.61 -10.37
C LEU A 622 -19.19 5.00 -9.71
N GLY A 623 -18.14 5.45 -9.02
CA GLY A 623 -18.13 6.80 -8.41
C GLY A 623 -18.10 7.96 -9.41
N ASP A 624 -17.68 7.71 -10.66
CA ASP A 624 -17.83 8.70 -11.75
C ASP A 624 -19.26 8.73 -12.31
N ALA A 625 -19.98 7.61 -12.24
CA ALA A 625 -21.36 7.49 -12.69
C ALA A 625 -22.35 8.03 -11.65
N ASP A 626 -22.03 7.88 -10.36
CA ASP A 626 -22.86 8.28 -9.23
C ASP A 626 -22.07 9.15 -8.23
N PRO A 627 -22.37 10.47 -8.16
CA PRO A 627 -21.70 11.40 -7.24
C PRO A 627 -21.79 11.00 -5.76
N ASP A 628 -22.81 10.24 -5.36
CA ASP A 628 -22.99 9.83 -3.97
C ASP A 628 -22.00 8.71 -3.61
N LYS A 629 -21.54 7.94 -4.61
CA LYS A 629 -20.50 6.91 -4.47
C LYS A 629 -19.07 7.43 -4.64
N ALA A 630 -18.88 8.74 -4.78
CA ALA A 630 -17.55 9.34 -4.95
C ALA A 630 -16.57 9.00 -3.81
N ILE A 631 -17.08 8.82 -2.57
CA ILE A 631 -16.23 8.46 -1.42
C ILE A 631 -15.78 7.01 -1.48
N ILE A 632 -16.65 6.11 -1.96
CA ILE A 632 -16.30 4.71 -2.20
C ILE A 632 -15.19 4.67 -3.27
N ALA A 633 -15.32 5.43 -4.35
CA ALA A 633 -14.29 5.55 -5.37
C ALA A 633 -12.95 6.10 -4.85
N GLU A 634 -12.97 7.16 -4.01
CA GLU A 634 -11.73 7.70 -3.43
C GLU A 634 -11.12 6.76 -2.37
N THR A 635 -11.95 6.02 -1.63
CA THR A 635 -11.48 4.99 -0.69
C THR A 635 -10.86 3.82 -1.45
N SER A 636 -11.48 3.33 -2.53
CA SER A 636 -10.90 2.30 -3.39
C SER A 636 -9.64 2.77 -4.12
N LYS A 637 -9.55 4.04 -4.48
CA LYS A 637 -8.28 4.62 -4.96
C LYS A 637 -7.19 4.57 -3.89
N LEU A 638 -7.53 4.86 -2.64
CA LEU A 638 -6.59 4.71 -1.52
C LEU A 638 -6.22 3.24 -1.31
N GLU A 639 -7.16 2.31 -1.43
CA GLU A 639 -6.89 0.85 -1.36
C GLU A 639 -5.90 0.43 -2.44
N GLY A 640 -6.16 0.79 -3.71
CA GLY A 640 -5.28 0.47 -4.84
C GLY A 640 -3.85 0.98 -4.64
N ASN A 641 -3.70 2.23 -4.18
CA ASN A 641 -2.39 2.81 -3.89
C ASN A 641 -1.74 2.25 -2.61
N SER A 642 -2.53 1.81 -1.63
CA SER A 642 -1.99 1.30 -0.36
C SER A 642 -1.64 -0.18 -0.41
N GLY A 643 -2.22 -0.94 -1.34
CA GLY A 643 -1.95 -2.37 -1.52
C GLY A 643 -0.45 -2.63 -1.72
N TYR A 644 0.18 -1.94 -2.68
CA TYR A 644 1.63 -2.07 -2.90
C TYR A 644 2.45 -1.49 -1.74
N GLY A 645 2.04 -0.35 -1.18
CA GLY A 645 2.73 0.28 -0.04
C GLY A 645 2.82 -0.66 1.17
N GLY A 646 1.82 -1.54 1.35
CA GLY A 646 1.81 -2.58 2.35
C GLY A 646 2.87 -3.68 2.15
N THR A 647 3.38 -3.88 0.93
CA THR A 647 4.42 -4.89 0.61
C THR A 647 5.85 -4.38 0.84
N ILE A 648 6.04 -3.05 0.81
CA ILE A 648 7.34 -2.38 1.01
C ILE A 648 7.37 -1.55 2.30
N MET A 649 6.47 -1.88 3.22
CA MET A 649 6.37 -1.22 4.51
C MET A 649 7.63 -1.48 5.33
N ASP A 650 8.24 -0.41 5.83
CA ASP A 650 9.46 -0.47 6.63
C ASP A 650 9.17 -0.96 8.05
N GLN A 651 9.24 -2.28 8.25
CA GLN A 651 8.97 -2.93 9.53
C GLN A 651 10.02 -2.58 10.60
N GLU A 652 11.21 -2.11 10.23
CA GLU A 652 12.25 -1.68 11.18
C GLU A 652 11.88 -0.42 11.95
N LYS A 653 10.92 0.35 11.42
CA LYS A 653 10.36 1.52 12.12
C LYS A 653 9.28 1.15 13.14
N PHE A 654 8.90 -0.11 13.25
CA PHE A 654 7.87 -0.55 14.18
C PHE A 654 8.31 -0.37 15.62
N GLN A 655 7.35 0.01 16.45
CA GLN A 655 7.56 0.32 17.85
C GLN A 655 6.57 -0.46 18.72
N SER A 656 6.97 -0.72 19.96
CA SER A 656 6.07 -1.16 21.02
C SER A 656 5.77 0.01 21.94
N VAL A 657 4.52 0.08 22.39
CA VAL A 657 4.09 1.01 23.42
C VAL A 657 3.72 0.18 24.65
N THR A 658 4.25 0.55 25.80
CA THR A 658 3.99 -0.13 27.08
C THR A 658 3.58 0.92 28.10
N TYR A 659 2.66 0.56 28.99
CA TYR A 659 2.22 1.42 30.08
C TYR A 659 2.81 0.91 31.38
N VAL A 660 3.29 1.81 32.23
CA VAL A 660 3.96 1.48 33.47
C VAL A 660 3.37 2.33 34.58
N GLN A 661 3.14 1.70 35.73
CA GLN A 661 2.82 2.42 36.96
C GLN A 661 3.99 2.30 37.93
N GLY A 662 4.40 3.42 38.50
CA GLY A 662 5.50 3.52 39.46
C GLY A 662 6.79 4.06 38.87
N GLU A 663 7.38 5.08 39.50
CA GLU A 663 8.62 5.74 39.02
C GLU A 663 9.80 4.77 38.89
N GLY A 664 10.03 3.92 39.90
CA GLY A 664 11.14 2.96 39.87
C GLY A 664 11.05 1.97 38.69
N ARG A 665 9.83 1.52 38.35
CA ARG A 665 9.61 0.58 37.24
C ARG A 665 9.82 1.26 35.89
N VAL A 666 9.37 2.50 35.73
CA VAL A 666 9.55 3.20 34.45
C VAL A 666 11.02 3.54 34.19
N MET A 667 11.81 3.81 35.23
CA MET A 667 13.26 4.00 35.09
C MET A 667 13.97 2.73 34.60
N LEU A 668 13.53 1.54 35.01
CA LEU A 668 14.03 0.28 34.48
C LEU A 668 13.72 0.12 32.98
N GLU A 669 12.52 0.52 32.54
CA GLU A 669 12.17 0.52 31.12
C GLU A 669 12.93 1.57 30.31
N ALA A 670 13.21 2.73 30.90
CA ALA A 670 13.99 3.80 30.25
C ALA A 670 15.48 3.45 30.08
N ASN A 671 16.02 2.59 30.94
CA ASN A 671 17.40 2.09 30.84
C ASN A 671 17.59 1.00 29.77
N LYS A 672 16.51 0.54 29.12
CA LYS A 672 16.62 -0.47 28.06
C LYS A 672 17.17 0.15 26.77
N PRO A 673 18.07 -0.53 26.03
CA PRO A 673 18.63 -0.02 24.77
C PRO A 673 17.58 0.33 23.71
N GLN A 674 16.41 -0.28 23.79
CA GLN A 674 15.29 -0.08 22.87
C GLN A 674 14.48 1.19 23.19
N PHE A 675 14.73 1.86 24.32
CA PHE A 675 14.00 3.05 24.74
C PHE A 675 14.07 4.16 23.70
N LYS A 676 12.90 4.75 23.38
CA LYS A 676 12.82 5.91 22.48
C LYS A 676 12.23 7.13 23.15
N LYS A 677 11.14 6.95 23.90
CA LYS A 677 10.40 8.07 24.47
C LYS A 677 9.62 7.65 25.72
N LEU A 678 9.62 8.54 26.70
CA LEU A 678 8.79 8.48 27.90
C LEU A 678 7.75 9.60 27.83
N THR A 679 6.50 9.30 28.14
CA THR A 679 5.42 10.28 28.29
C THR A 679 4.71 10.06 29.62
N THR A 680 4.70 11.06 30.49
CA THR A 680 3.89 11.05 31.71
C THR A 680 2.42 11.26 31.34
N LEU A 681 1.54 10.35 31.75
CA LEU A 681 0.11 10.42 31.47
C LEU A 681 -0.67 11.01 32.64
N LEU A 682 -0.40 10.52 33.85
CA LEU A 682 -1.03 10.99 35.08
C LEU A 682 0.05 11.07 36.16
N GLU A 683 0.47 12.29 36.49
CA GLU A 683 1.54 12.56 37.46
C GLU A 683 1.18 12.02 38.85
N GLN A 684 -0.03 12.32 39.33
CA GLN A 684 -0.51 11.90 40.67
C GLN A 684 -0.56 10.38 40.86
N ASP A 685 -0.66 9.62 39.76
CA ASP A 685 -0.80 8.17 39.79
C ASP A 685 0.50 7.43 39.43
N GLU A 686 1.59 8.18 39.22
CA GLU A 686 2.85 7.68 38.67
C GLU A 686 2.62 6.83 37.42
N TYR A 687 1.76 7.32 36.52
CA TYR A 687 1.32 6.58 35.34
C TYR A 687 2.01 7.08 34.07
N PHE A 688 2.75 6.18 33.42
CA PHE A 688 3.64 6.49 32.32
C PHE A 688 3.36 5.64 31.10
N GLU A 689 3.67 6.19 29.93
CA GLU A 689 3.74 5.50 28.66
C GLU A 689 5.17 5.50 28.13
N VAL A 690 5.65 4.34 27.71
CA VAL A 690 7.00 4.11 27.20
C VAL A 690 6.92 3.61 25.76
N GLU A 691 7.56 4.31 24.83
CA GLU A 691 7.72 3.90 23.44
C GLU A 691 9.12 3.30 23.25
N LYS A 692 9.19 2.08 22.69
CA LYS A 692 10.42 1.33 22.45
C LYS A 692 10.51 0.81 21.02
N SER A 693 11.72 0.61 20.48
CA SER A 693 11.90 -0.26 19.31
C SER A 693 11.56 -1.72 19.65
N LYS A 694 11.21 -2.50 18.63
CA LYS A 694 11.03 -3.94 18.78
C LYS A 694 12.37 -4.64 18.99
N GLU A 695 12.40 -5.63 19.90
CA GLU A 695 13.59 -6.48 20.14
C GLU A 695 13.84 -7.46 19.01
N ARG A 696 12.75 -8.01 18.46
CA ARG A 696 12.74 -8.90 17.30
C ARG A 696 11.78 -8.35 16.25
N LEU A 697 12.21 -8.40 14.99
CA LEU A 697 11.43 -8.00 13.84
C LEU A 697 11.20 -9.22 12.95
N ASP A 698 9.94 -9.54 12.69
CA ASP A 698 9.58 -10.57 11.74
C ASP A 698 9.30 -9.91 10.39
N ILE A 699 10.29 -9.99 9.48
CA ILE A 699 10.16 -9.50 8.12
C ILE A 699 9.32 -10.48 7.31
N ASN A 700 8.00 -10.29 7.36
CA ASN A 700 7.01 -11.24 6.85
C ASN A 700 6.24 -10.71 5.63
N LEU A 701 6.83 -9.77 4.90
CA LEU A 701 6.25 -9.15 3.71
C LEU A 701 7.15 -9.37 2.49
N PRO A 702 6.56 -9.73 1.32
CA PRO A 702 7.32 -9.97 0.11
C PRO A 702 7.72 -8.64 -0.55
N ILE A 703 8.83 -8.07 -0.10
CA ILE A 703 9.38 -6.79 -0.59
C ILE A 703 9.64 -6.80 -2.11
N GLN A 704 9.88 -7.97 -2.71
CA GLN A 704 10.05 -8.12 -4.16
C GLN A 704 8.82 -7.66 -4.96
N ILE A 705 7.62 -7.76 -4.40
CA ILE A 705 6.38 -7.35 -5.10
C ILE A 705 6.37 -5.84 -5.29
N GLY A 706 6.55 -5.07 -4.21
CA GLY A 706 6.60 -3.63 -4.34
C GLY A 706 7.84 -3.13 -5.07
N TYR A 707 8.96 -3.86 -5.02
CA TYR A 707 10.11 -3.57 -5.88
C TYR A 707 9.74 -3.67 -7.37
N PHE A 708 9.13 -4.77 -7.82
CA PHE A 708 8.68 -4.93 -9.22
C PHE A 708 7.68 -3.83 -9.62
N ILE A 709 6.73 -3.50 -8.75
CA ILE A 709 5.75 -2.43 -9.01
C ILE A 709 6.44 -1.08 -9.28
N LEU A 710 7.49 -0.74 -8.52
CA LEU A 710 8.27 0.47 -8.75
C LEU A 710 9.10 0.40 -10.03
N GLN A 711 9.63 -0.76 -10.39
CA GLN A 711 10.38 -0.95 -11.66
C GLN A 711 9.45 -0.84 -12.88
N TYR A 712 8.25 -1.44 -12.83
CA TYR A 712 7.23 -1.27 -13.87
C TYR A 712 6.76 0.19 -13.98
N GLY A 713 6.69 0.92 -12.86
CA GLY A 713 6.35 2.34 -12.89
C GLY A 713 7.39 3.16 -13.67
N LYS A 714 8.68 2.88 -13.47
CA LYS A 714 9.77 3.51 -14.24
C LYS A 714 9.71 3.10 -15.70
N LEU A 715 9.56 1.80 -15.97
CA LEU A 715 9.42 1.27 -17.32
C LEU A 715 8.30 1.98 -18.07
N ARG A 716 7.12 2.10 -17.47
CA ARG A 716 5.97 2.73 -18.11
C ARG A 716 6.19 4.21 -18.45
N MET A 717 6.93 4.95 -17.63
CA MET A 717 7.29 6.34 -17.92
C MET A 717 8.37 6.45 -18.99
N LEU A 718 9.32 5.50 -19.05
CA LEU A 718 10.33 5.42 -20.11
C LEU A 718 9.67 5.06 -21.45
N GLU A 719 8.80 4.06 -21.46
CA GLU A 719 7.97 3.67 -22.60
C GLU A 719 7.16 4.87 -23.13
N PHE A 720 6.53 5.64 -22.25
CA PHE A 720 5.78 6.82 -22.68
C PHE A 720 6.66 7.88 -23.37
N TYR A 721 7.88 8.09 -22.88
CA TYR A 721 8.81 9.01 -23.52
C TYR A 721 9.35 8.46 -24.85
N PHE A 722 9.99 7.29 -24.80
CA PHE A 722 10.78 6.77 -25.91
C PHE A 722 9.96 5.99 -26.94
N ASP A 723 8.99 5.18 -26.50
CA ASP A 723 8.22 4.30 -27.38
C ASP A 723 6.93 4.98 -27.90
N PHE A 724 6.49 6.06 -27.25
CA PHE A 724 5.36 6.86 -27.69
C PHE A 724 5.78 8.26 -28.16
N LEU A 725 6.23 9.17 -27.29
CA LEU A 725 6.43 10.55 -27.71
C LEU A 725 7.53 10.71 -28.77
N ASP A 726 8.68 10.08 -28.57
CA ASP A 726 9.83 10.21 -29.49
C ASP A 726 9.58 9.54 -30.86
N VAL A 727 8.78 8.47 -30.84
CA VAL A 727 8.34 7.77 -32.06
C VAL A 727 7.28 8.60 -32.81
N TYR A 728 6.28 9.13 -32.11
CA TYR A 728 5.12 9.78 -32.74
C TYR A 728 5.33 11.27 -33.03
N VAL A 729 6.23 11.95 -32.34
CA VAL A 729 6.47 13.39 -32.45
C VAL A 729 7.95 13.63 -32.72
N ASP A 730 8.25 14.54 -33.64
CA ASP A 730 9.65 14.95 -33.84
C ASP A 730 10.17 15.72 -32.62
N ARG A 731 11.39 15.42 -32.16
CA ARG A 731 11.98 16.13 -31.01
C ARG A 731 12.06 17.64 -31.22
N SER A 732 12.13 18.14 -32.47
CA SER A 732 12.05 19.59 -32.73
C SER A 732 10.67 20.20 -32.42
N ASP A 733 9.65 19.37 -32.24
CA ASP A 733 8.26 19.78 -31.99
C ASP A 733 7.81 19.58 -30.54
N PHE A 734 8.62 18.96 -29.68
CA PHE A 734 8.36 18.90 -28.24
C PHE A 734 9.63 18.99 -27.38
N GLU A 735 9.44 19.49 -26.16
CA GLU A 735 10.49 19.53 -25.14
C GLU A 735 9.90 19.30 -23.74
N TYR A 736 10.50 18.40 -22.97
CA TYR A 736 10.05 18.06 -21.62
C TYR A 736 10.31 19.22 -20.66
N CYS A 737 9.32 19.52 -19.83
CA CYS A 737 9.40 20.52 -18.77
C CYS A 737 9.63 19.85 -17.41
N GLU A 738 8.78 18.88 -17.07
CA GLU A 738 8.73 18.28 -15.73
C GLU A 738 8.14 16.88 -15.77
N MET A 739 8.59 16.06 -14.83
CA MET A 739 7.97 14.80 -14.47
C MET A 739 7.88 14.69 -12.95
N ASP A 740 6.74 14.29 -12.42
CA ASP A 740 6.60 13.82 -11.04
C ASP A 740 5.84 12.50 -11.00
N THR A 741 6.57 11.40 -10.83
CA THR A 741 6.10 10.03 -10.67
C THR A 741 5.33 9.48 -11.88
N ASP A 742 4.09 9.92 -12.04
CA ASP A 742 3.11 9.49 -13.04
C ASP A 742 2.64 10.63 -13.95
N SER A 743 3.12 11.85 -13.71
CA SER A 743 2.83 13.03 -14.54
C SER A 743 4.01 13.41 -15.43
N ALA A 744 3.72 13.91 -16.63
CA ALA A 744 4.71 14.39 -17.60
C ALA A 744 4.21 15.67 -18.29
N TYR A 745 4.90 16.78 -18.10
CA TYR A 745 4.62 18.07 -18.71
C TYR A 745 5.64 18.41 -19.78
N MET A 746 5.18 18.94 -20.90
CA MET A 746 6.01 19.30 -22.05
C MET A 746 5.49 20.56 -22.74
N ALA A 747 6.38 21.23 -23.46
CA ALA A 747 6.04 22.28 -24.41
C ALA A 747 5.94 21.69 -25.82
N LEU A 748 5.01 22.19 -26.61
CA LEU A 748 4.80 21.80 -28.01
C LEU A 748 5.00 22.99 -28.94
N SER A 749 5.55 22.73 -30.11
CA SER A 749 5.64 23.70 -31.21
C SER A 749 4.31 23.88 -31.95
N GLY A 750 3.31 23.03 -31.71
CA GLY A 750 1.97 23.09 -32.33
C GLY A 750 0.85 23.36 -31.32
N PRO A 751 -0.37 23.68 -31.79
CA PRO A 751 -1.51 24.03 -30.94
C PRO A 751 -2.03 22.87 -30.07
N ASP A 752 -1.80 21.63 -30.47
CA ASP A 752 -2.19 20.40 -29.76
C ASP A 752 -1.28 19.22 -30.16
N LEU A 753 -1.41 18.08 -29.47
CA LEU A 753 -0.59 16.90 -29.77
C LEU A 753 -0.82 16.40 -31.20
N ALA A 754 -2.08 16.35 -31.68
CA ALA A 754 -2.42 15.81 -32.99
C ALA A 754 -1.76 16.60 -34.14
N SER A 755 -1.56 17.90 -33.96
CA SER A 755 -0.92 18.79 -34.93
C SER A 755 0.58 18.54 -35.13
N VAL A 756 1.25 17.94 -34.14
CA VAL A 756 2.70 17.66 -34.16
C VAL A 756 3.02 16.17 -34.38
N ILE A 757 2.00 15.32 -34.56
CA ILE A 757 2.21 13.91 -34.91
C ILE A 757 2.89 13.83 -36.28
N ARG A 758 3.99 13.06 -36.36
CA ARG A 758 4.73 12.76 -37.58
C ARG A 758 3.76 12.25 -38.66
N PRO A 759 3.84 12.75 -39.92
CA PRO A 759 2.91 12.36 -40.99
C PRO A 759 2.71 10.85 -41.13
N GLU A 760 3.79 10.08 -41.05
CA GLU A 760 3.82 8.61 -41.15
C GLU A 760 3.17 7.89 -39.96
N MET A 761 3.05 8.55 -38.81
CA MET A 761 2.42 7.98 -37.61
C MET A 761 0.95 8.38 -37.43
N LYS A 762 0.41 9.28 -38.27
CA LYS A 762 -0.96 9.79 -38.13
C LYS A 762 -2.02 8.70 -38.17
N ASP A 763 -1.90 7.74 -39.09
CA ASP A 763 -2.86 6.63 -39.20
C ASP A 763 -2.81 5.71 -37.97
N ALA A 764 -1.60 5.40 -37.47
CA ALA A 764 -1.43 4.62 -36.26
C ALA A 764 -2.02 5.35 -35.04
N TYR A 765 -1.75 6.65 -34.91
CA TYR A 765 -2.28 7.50 -33.85
C TYR A 765 -3.81 7.58 -33.88
N GLN A 766 -4.40 7.79 -35.06
CA GLN A 766 -5.87 7.81 -35.20
C GLN A 766 -6.48 6.45 -34.88
N ARG A 767 -5.90 5.35 -35.37
CA ARG A 767 -6.36 3.99 -35.02
C ARG A 767 -6.27 3.73 -33.51
N ALA A 768 -5.23 4.18 -32.82
CA ALA A 768 -5.14 4.03 -31.37
C ALA A 768 -6.26 4.78 -30.62
N LEU A 769 -6.73 5.91 -31.16
CA LEU A 769 -7.78 6.73 -30.55
C LEU A 769 -9.21 6.32 -30.94
N THR A 770 -9.43 5.84 -32.17
CA THR A 770 -10.76 5.60 -32.76
C THR A 770 -10.95 4.18 -33.30
N GLY A 771 -9.94 3.33 -33.24
CA GLY A 771 -9.91 1.97 -33.78
C GLY A 771 -10.78 1.00 -33.01
N CYS A 772 -12.09 1.14 -33.22
CA CYS A 772 -13.17 0.18 -33.03
C CYS A 772 -13.48 -0.26 -31.58
N CYS A 773 -14.72 -0.04 -31.16
CA CYS A 773 -15.36 -0.61 -29.96
C CYS A 773 -15.57 -2.13 -30.10
N ARG A 774 -14.51 -2.88 -30.39
CA ARG A 774 -14.51 -4.33 -30.30
C ARG A 774 -13.88 -4.72 -28.97
N ASP A 775 -14.42 -5.76 -28.34
CA ASP A 775 -14.02 -6.18 -26.99
C ASP A 775 -12.56 -6.69 -26.91
N ASP A 776 -11.90 -6.89 -28.06
CA ASP A 776 -10.55 -7.42 -28.23
C ASP A 776 -9.45 -6.36 -28.46
N PHE A 777 -9.79 -5.06 -28.48
CA PHE A 777 -8.81 -3.97 -28.65
C PHE A 777 -8.62 -3.17 -27.36
N GLU A 778 -7.43 -3.28 -26.76
CA GLU A 778 -6.99 -2.46 -25.61
C GLU A 778 -6.11 -1.30 -26.10
N PRO A 779 -6.39 -0.04 -25.73
CA PRO A 779 -5.54 1.08 -26.11
C PRO A 779 -4.18 1.00 -25.41
N ASP A 780 -3.11 1.31 -26.15
CA ASP A 780 -1.74 1.22 -25.60
C ASP A 780 -1.31 2.46 -24.82
N TRP A 781 -1.71 3.67 -25.24
CA TRP A 781 -1.13 4.93 -24.71
C TRP A 781 -2.16 5.91 -24.17
N LEU A 782 -3.16 6.25 -24.97
CA LEU A 782 -4.12 7.32 -24.67
C LEU A 782 -5.54 6.76 -24.56
N PRO A 783 -6.42 7.34 -23.71
CA PRO A 783 -7.82 6.97 -23.68
C PRO A 783 -8.49 7.16 -25.04
N ARG A 784 -9.27 6.18 -25.51
CA ARG A 784 -9.99 6.28 -26.79
C ARG A 784 -11.06 7.35 -26.73
N THR A 785 -11.32 7.97 -27.87
CA THR A 785 -12.33 9.03 -28.00
C THR A 785 -13.76 8.47 -28.07
N CYS A 786 -13.94 7.23 -28.53
CA CYS A 786 -15.23 6.54 -28.57
C CYS A 786 -15.68 5.96 -27.22
N CYS A 787 -14.74 5.60 -26.34
CA CYS A 787 -15.01 4.94 -25.04
C CYS A 787 -14.54 5.78 -23.83
N THR A 788 -14.45 7.10 -23.99
CA THR A 788 -13.72 8.01 -23.07
C THR A 788 -14.01 7.82 -21.59
N LYS A 789 -15.25 7.54 -21.17
CA LYS A 789 -15.59 7.37 -19.74
C LYS A 789 -14.92 6.14 -19.13
N TYR A 790 -14.94 5.02 -19.86
CA TYR A 790 -14.35 3.77 -19.40
C TYR A 790 -12.81 3.86 -19.41
N ASP A 791 -12.24 4.28 -20.53
CA ASP A 791 -10.79 4.33 -20.73
C ASP A 791 -10.09 5.36 -19.84
N LYS A 792 -10.76 6.46 -19.48
CA LYS A 792 -10.22 7.43 -18.50
C LYS A 792 -9.91 6.81 -17.14
N ARG A 793 -10.50 5.64 -16.84
CA ARG A 793 -10.26 4.87 -15.62
C ARG A 793 -9.48 3.58 -15.86
N THR A 794 -9.13 3.25 -17.11
CA THR A 794 -8.23 2.13 -17.42
C THR A 794 -6.83 2.42 -16.89
N PRO A 795 -6.27 1.57 -16.03
CA PRO A 795 -4.94 1.78 -15.48
C PRO A 795 -3.86 1.82 -16.58
N GLY A 796 -2.89 2.72 -16.46
CA GLY A 796 -1.71 2.78 -17.32
C GLY A 796 -1.83 3.65 -18.57
N LEU A 797 -3.04 4.12 -18.90
CA LEU A 797 -3.25 5.09 -19.97
C LEU A 797 -2.90 6.51 -19.52
N PHE A 798 -2.26 7.27 -20.41
CA PHE A 798 -1.89 8.66 -20.20
C PHE A 798 -3.03 9.57 -20.65
N LYS A 799 -3.71 10.19 -19.69
CA LYS A 799 -4.76 11.17 -19.99
C LYS A 799 -4.17 12.57 -19.98
N VAL A 800 -4.68 13.44 -20.84
CA VAL A 800 -4.38 14.88 -20.75
C VAL A 800 -4.99 15.42 -19.46
N GLU A 801 -4.14 15.84 -18.52
CA GLU A 801 -4.57 16.46 -17.27
C GLU A 801 -4.48 17.99 -17.31
N TYR A 802 -3.71 18.54 -18.24
CA TYR A 802 -3.48 19.96 -18.35
C TYR A 802 -3.18 20.42 -19.78
N GLU A 803 -3.78 21.54 -20.16
CA GLU A 803 -3.46 22.30 -21.37
C GLU A 803 -3.42 23.79 -21.01
N GLY A 804 -2.34 24.47 -21.38
CA GLY A 804 -2.15 25.87 -21.05
C GLY A 804 -1.06 26.57 -21.86
N ASP A 805 -0.65 27.72 -21.37
CA ASP A 805 0.20 28.65 -22.12
C ASP A 805 1.56 28.90 -21.47
N VAL A 806 1.68 28.65 -20.17
CA VAL A 806 2.91 28.93 -19.41
C VAL A 806 3.19 27.78 -18.45
N MET A 807 4.45 27.38 -18.37
CA MET A 807 4.98 26.53 -17.33
C MET A 807 6.27 27.11 -16.77
N ILE A 808 6.39 27.13 -15.43
CA ILE A 808 7.62 27.48 -14.73
C ILE A 808 7.92 26.41 -13.68
N GLY A 809 9.04 25.71 -13.83
CA GLY A 809 9.57 24.74 -12.88
C GLY A 809 10.79 25.32 -12.16
N LEU A 810 10.76 25.36 -10.82
CA LEU A 810 11.87 25.88 -10.02
C LEU A 810 12.77 24.75 -9.52
N CYS A 811 12.16 23.71 -8.96
CA CYS A 811 12.81 22.49 -8.52
C CYS A 811 11.79 21.34 -8.45
N SER A 812 12.28 20.13 -8.19
CA SER A 812 11.43 18.94 -8.01
C SER A 812 10.21 19.24 -7.13
N LYS A 813 9.01 18.90 -7.63
CA LYS A 813 7.71 19.11 -6.98
C LYS A 813 7.34 20.58 -6.69
N THR A 814 8.01 21.54 -7.32
CA THR A 814 7.75 22.98 -7.20
C THR A 814 7.70 23.65 -8.57
N TYR A 815 6.48 23.72 -9.12
CA TYR A 815 6.20 24.27 -10.45
C TYR A 815 4.84 24.94 -10.50
N ILE A 816 4.63 25.81 -11.48
CA ILE A 816 3.36 26.47 -11.78
C ILE A 816 3.06 26.36 -13.27
N VAL A 817 1.78 26.18 -13.58
CA VAL A 817 1.25 26.25 -14.93
C VAL A 817 0.08 27.25 -14.99
N GLN A 818 -0.04 27.98 -16.10
CA GLN A 818 -1.12 28.93 -16.33
C GLN A 818 -1.74 28.77 -17.71
N LYS A 819 -3.08 28.82 -17.74
CA LYS A 819 -3.85 28.86 -18.98
C LYS A 819 -4.71 30.11 -19.04
N THR A 820 -4.88 30.62 -20.24
CA THR A 820 -5.60 31.85 -20.52
C THR A 820 -6.88 31.49 -21.26
N LYS A 821 -8.02 31.84 -20.66
CA LYS A 821 -9.34 31.63 -21.26
C LYS A 821 -9.99 32.96 -21.61
N LEU A 822 -10.60 33.04 -22.78
CA LEU A 822 -11.60 34.07 -23.06
C LEU A 822 -12.90 33.68 -22.35
N VAL A 823 -13.37 34.52 -21.43
CA VAL A 823 -14.66 34.31 -20.76
C VAL A 823 -15.66 35.33 -21.27
N HIS A 824 -16.76 34.82 -21.81
CA HIS A 824 -17.95 35.60 -22.14
C HIS A 824 -18.90 35.65 -20.93
N THR A 825 -19.53 36.79 -20.69
CA THR A 825 -20.46 36.96 -19.58
C THR A 825 -21.73 36.12 -19.81
N SER A 826 -22.11 35.26 -18.84
CA SER A 826 -23.29 34.39 -19.01
C SER A 826 -24.60 35.17 -19.08
N ASN A 827 -25.53 34.71 -19.92
CA ASN A 827 -26.87 35.30 -20.08
C ASN A 827 -27.62 35.41 -18.74
N THR A 828 -27.45 34.44 -17.84
CA THR A 828 -28.11 34.40 -16.53
C THR A 828 -27.63 35.50 -15.60
N LYS A 829 -26.31 35.78 -15.56
CA LYS A 829 -25.78 36.91 -14.79
C LYS A 829 -26.24 38.25 -15.36
N MET A 830 -26.43 38.33 -16.69
CA MET A 830 -27.00 39.53 -17.31
C MET A 830 -28.44 39.77 -16.88
N THR A 831 -29.27 38.72 -16.85
CA THR A 831 -30.66 38.81 -16.38
C THR A 831 -30.71 39.19 -14.90
N ALA A 832 -29.90 38.56 -14.05
CA ALA A 832 -29.80 38.90 -12.63
C ALA A 832 -29.36 40.35 -12.38
N PHE A 833 -28.38 40.85 -13.13
CA PHE A 833 -27.92 42.25 -13.01
C PHE A 833 -28.98 43.25 -13.48
N ARG A 834 -29.74 42.92 -14.53
CA ARG A 834 -30.90 43.71 -14.98
C ARG A 834 -32.00 43.72 -13.92
N LEU A 835 -32.32 42.57 -13.33
CA LEU A 835 -33.33 42.45 -12.26
C LEU A 835 -32.92 43.22 -11.00
N LEU A 836 -31.66 43.11 -10.56
CA LEU A 836 -31.12 43.85 -9.42
C LEU A 836 -31.16 45.38 -9.63
N ARG A 837 -30.80 45.86 -10.84
CA ARG A 837 -30.91 47.29 -11.15
C ARG A 837 -32.36 47.76 -11.20
N ARG A 838 -33.27 46.93 -11.71
CA ARG A 838 -34.70 47.22 -11.74
C ARG A 838 -35.29 47.29 -10.33
N ALA A 839 -34.91 46.37 -9.44
CA ALA A 839 -35.27 46.40 -8.02
C ALA A 839 -34.74 47.65 -7.30
N LYS A 840 -33.56 48.15 -7.70
CA LYS A 840 -32.95 49.38 -7.15
C LYS A 840 -33.37 50.68 -7.86
N LYS A 841 -34.36 50.65 -8.77
CA LYS A 841 -34.82 51.80 -9.59
C LYS A 841 -33.68 52.57 -10.30
N LEU A 842 -32.63 51.87 -10.72
CA LEU A 842 -31.49 52.49 -11.41
C LEU A 842 -31.76 52.57 -12.93
N PRO A 843 -31.32 53.63 -13.64
CA PRO A 843 -31.55 53.76 -15.07
C PRO A 843 -30.88 52.64 -15.88
N PRO A 844 -31.45 52.29 -17.06
CA PRO A 844 -30.91 51.26 -17.94
C PRO A 844 -29.51 51.67 -18.43
N LYS A 845 -28.52 50.81 -18.17
CA LYS A 845 -27.14 51.00 -18.62
C LYS A 845 -26.84 50.02 -19.75
N ARG A 846 -26.41 50.53 -20.90
CA ARG A 846 -25.92 49.70 -22.03
C ARG A 846 -24.59 49.07 -21.60
N LEU A 847 -24.61 47.77 -21.27
CA LEU A 847 -23.40 47.02 -20.93
C LEU A 847 -22.69 46.61 -22.22
N ILE A 848 -21.72 47.40 -22.67
CA ILE A 848 -20.76 46.98 -23.67
C ILE A 848 -19.76 46.07 -22.95
N HIS A 849 -19.89 44.76 -23.12
CA HIS A 849 -18.96 43.81 -22.51
C HIS A 849 -17.99 43.24 -23.54
N ARG A 850 -16.75 43.72 -23.46
CA ARG A 850 -15.60 43.10 -24.12
C ARG A 850 -15.31 41.76 -23.45
N PRO A 851 -14.89 40.72 -24.20
CA PRO A 851 -14.46 39.46 -23.61
C PRO A 851 -13.37 39.71 -22.56
N ARG A 852 -13.48 39.07 -21.40
CA ARG A 852 -12.47 39.19 -20.33
C ARG A 852 -11.53 38.00 -20.41
N LEU A 853 -10.23 38.28 -20.47
CA LEU A 853 -9.18 37.27 -20.32
C LEU A 853 -9.11 36.85 -18.85
N LEU A 854 -9.42 35.58 -18.58
CA LEU A 854 -9.25 34.93 -17.29
C LEU A 854 -7.98 34.08 -17.33
N ARG A 855 -7.07 34.31 -16.37
CA ARG A 855 -5.86 33.50 -16.19
C ARG A 855 -6.10 32.53 -15.05
N GLU A 856 -6.14 31.24 -15.36
CA GLU A 856 -6.27 30.17 -14.39
C GLU A 856 -4.89 29.58 -14.12
N VAL A 857 -4.53 29.42 -12.84
CA VAL A 857 -3.23 28.88 -12.41
C VAL A 857 -3.41 27.57 -11.63
N LYS A 858 -2.57 26.58 -11.92
CA LYS A 858 -2.39 25.36 -11.11
C LYS A 858 -0.92 25.31 -10.71
N PHE A 859 -0.62 25.05 -9.44
CA PHE A 859 0.77 24.97 -9.00
C PHE A 859 0.97 23.93 -7.89
N SER A 860 2.18 23.36 -7.89
CA SER A 860 2.74 22.58 -6.80
C SER A 860 3.75 23.42 -6.02
N SER A 861 3.74 23.30 -4.70
CA SER A 861 4.64 24.01 -3.80
C SER A 861 4.97 23.13 -2.60
N LYS A 862 5.52 21.94 -2.85
CA LYS A 862 5.80 20.99 -1.76
C LYS A 862 6.75 21.65 -0.75
N GLY A 863 6.37 21.59 0.54
CA GLY A 863 7.09 22.29 1.61
C GLY A 863 6.62 23.72 1.90
N VAL A 864 5.67 24.28 1.11
CA VAL A 864 5.09 25.62 1.32
C VAL A 864 3.57 25.56 1.31
N THR A 865 2.91 26.18 2.29
CA THR A 865 1.45 26.26 2.35
C THR A 865 0.91 27.11 1.19
N LYS A 866 0.12 26.52 0.29
CA LYS A 866 -0.44 27.22 -0.90
C LYS A 866 -1.13 28.54 -0.58
N ARG A 867 -1.88 28.62 0.54
CA ARG A 867 -2.57 29.85 0.99
C ARG A 867 -1.64 31.04 1.25
N ARG A 868 -0.34 30.80 1.47
CA ARG A 868 0.66 31.84 1.73
C ARG A 868 1.29 32.42 0.45
N VAL A 869 1.15 31.74 -0.69
CA VAL A 869 1.73 32.18 -1.95
C VAL A 869 0.80 33.22 -2.60
N LYS A 870 1.03 34.50 -2.30
CA LYS A 870 0.31 35.60 -2.93
C LYS A 870 0.79 35.81 -4.36
N ALA A 871 -0.13 36.06 -5.30
CA ALA A 871 0.18 36.26 -6.72
C ALA A 871 1.19 35.20 -7.24
N PRO A 872 0.82 33.91 -7.23
CA PRO A 872 1.77 32.81 -7.38
C PRO A 872 2.57 32.89 -8.69
N MET A 873 1.93 33.22 -9.82
CA MET A 873 2.67 33.37 -11.09
C MET A 873 3.76 34.45 -11.02
N ASN A 874 3.47 35.61 -10.43
CA ASN A 874 4.46 36.68 -10.27
C ASN A 874 5.61 36.25 -9.36
N THR A 875 5.28 35.50 -8.30
CA THR A 875 6.28 34.96 -7.38
C THR A 875 7.21 33.97 -8.09
N PHE A 876 6.65 33.01 -8.84
CA PHE A 876 7.45 32.04 -9.59
C PHE A 876 8.32 32.72 -10.65
N ARG A 877 7.79 33.69 -11.40
CA ARG A 877 8.59 34.49 -12.36
C ARG A 877 9.70 35.27 -11.67
N HIS A 878 9.41 35.89 -10.51
CA HIS A 878 10.43 36.61 -9.76
C HIS A 878 11.56 35.67 -9.31
N VAL A 879 11.22 34.50 -8.76
CA VAL A 879 12.22 33.51 -8.34
C VAL A 879 13.01 32.99 -9.53
N LEU A 880 12.35 32.67 -10.65
CA LEU A 880 13.01 32.24 -11.87
C LEU A 880 14.02 33.28 -12.38
N ASN A 881 13.59 34.54 -12.47
CA ASN A 881 14.40 35.62 -13.07
C ASN A 881 15.52 36.13 -12.15
N THR A 882 15.28 36.16 -10.84
CA THR A 882 16.24 36.75 -9.88
C THR A 882 17.05 35.72 -9.11
N GLN A 883 16.62 34.45 -9.13
CA GLN A 883 17.11 33.38 -8.26
C GLN A 883 17.05 33.72 -6.76
N ARG A 884 16.23 34.71 -6.37
CA ARG A 884 15.98 35.10 -4.98
C ARG A 884 14.69 34.46 -4.49
N VAL A 885 14.69 34.04 -3.22
CA VAL A 885 13.51 33.47 -2.57
C VAL A 885 12.42 34.54 -2.49
N GLY A 886 11.27 34.28 -3.13
CA GLY A 886 10.06 35.08 -2.91
C GLY A 886 9.51 34.84 -1.51
N ASN A 887 8.89 35.86 -0.90
CA ASN A 887 8.40 35.82 0.49
C ASN A 887 7.45 34.65 0.80
N GLY A 888 8.03 33.49 1.09
CA GLY A 888 7.44 32.37 1.79
C GLY A 888 8.30 32.13 3.01
N THR A 889 7.89 32.65 4.16
CA THR A 889 8.53 32.28 5.43
C THR A 889 8.29 30.79 5.65
N LEU A 890 9.34 30.01 5.45
CA LEU A 890 9.40 28.60 5.86
C LEU A 890 9.33 28.59 7.39
N LYS A 891 8.12 28.55 7.95
CA LYS A 891 7.92 28.26 9.37
C LYS A 891 7.96 26.75 9.57
N GLY A 892 9.08 26.14 9.18
CA GLY A 892 9.40 24.80 9.63
C GLY A 892 9.69 24.85 11.13
N PHE A 893 9.18 23.88 11.87
CA PHE A 893 9.57 23.69 13.26
C PHE A 893 10.88 22.90 13.27
N ARG A 894 11.89 23.41 13.99
CA ARG A 894 13.06 22.62 14.34
C ARG A 894 12.88 22.18 15.79
N ALA A 895 12.94 20.88 16.03
CA ALA A 895 13.13 20.36 17.37
C ALA A 895 14.61 20.56 17.73
N ARG A 896 14.87 21.37 18.76
CA ARG A 896 16.19 21.49 19.40
C ARG A 896 15.92 21.41 20.90
N ASN A 897 16.59 20.49 21.59
CA ASN A 897 16.41 20.23 23.03
C ASN A 897 14.93 20.03 23.45
N ASN A 898 14.21 19.14 22.76
CA ASN A 898 12.79 18.81 23.04
C ASN A 898 11.79 20.00 23.02
N GLY A 899 12.19 21.19 22.56
CA GLY A 899 11.32 22.33 22.32
C GLY A 899 10.98 22.51 20.83
N ILE A 900 9.72 22.84 20.55
CA ILE A 900 9.24 23.25 19.23
C ILE A 900 9.47 24.77 19.09
N SER A 901 10.39 25.18 18.23
CA SER A 901 10.61 26.61 17.94
C SER A 901 10.22 26.96 16.50
N THR A 902 9.54 28.09 16.33
CA THR A 902 9.33 28.71 15.01
C THR A 902 10.52 29.61 14.68
N ILE A 903 11.04 29.49 13.45
CA ILE A 903 12.04 30.43 12.92
C ILE A 903 11.42 31.83 12.93
N PHE A 904 12.10 32.79 13.57
CA PHE A 904 11.66 34.12 14.04
C PHE A 904 11.09 34.19 15.46
N ASN A 905 12.00 34.16 16.45
CA ASN A 905 12.14 35.24 17.43
C ASN A 905 13.60 35.27 17.91
N LYS A 906 14.37 36.23 17.39
CA LYS A 906 15.51 36.80 18.13
C LYS A 906 14.87 37.72 19.15
N LEU A 907 14.89 37.33 20.42
CA LEU A 907 14.94 38.28 21.52
C LEU A 907 15.95 37.73 22.51
N GLU A 908 16.92 38.58 22.78
CA GLU A 908 18.07 38.40 23.64
C GLU A 908 17.63 37.96 25.04
N MET A 909 18.32 36.97 25.60
CA MET A 909 18.77 36.96 26.99
C MET A 909 19.73 35.78 27.15
N GLY A 910 20.99 36.10 27.42
CA GLY A 910 22.03 35.11 27.63
C GLY A 910 21.87 34.38 28.96
N PHE A 911 22.30 33.13 29.00
CA PHE A 911 22.93 32.52 30.17
C PHE A 911 23.93 31.46 29.68
N HIS A 912 25.13 31.53 30.25
CA HIS A 912 26.20 30.54 30.14
C HIS A 912 25.82 29.24 30.85
N ILE A 913 26.05 28.09 30.22
CA ILE A 913 26.43 26.86 30.93
C ILE A 913 27.57 26.18 30.16
N SER A 914 28.68 25.98 30.88
CA SER A 914 29.89 25.28 30.44
C SER A 914 29.60 23.80 30.18
N ILE A 915 30.17 23.24 29.11
CA ILE A 915 30.36 21.79 29.00
C ILE A 915 31.87 21.55 29.03
N ALA A 916 32.29 20.88 30.09
CA ALA A 916 33.63 20.37 30.27
C ALA A 916 33.98 19.42 29.12
N ARG A 917 35.22 19.54 28.62
CA ARG A 917 35.84 18.55 27.75
C ARG A 917 35.97 17.23 28.50
N GLY A 918 35.58 16.14 27.86
CA GLY A 918 35.87 14.78 28.26
C GLY A 918 35.85 13.92 27.01
N GLU A 919 37.04 13.62 26.49
CA GLU A 919 37.30 12.64 25.44
C GLU A 919 37.08 11.23 26.00
N CYS A 920 36.26 10.43 25.32
CA CYS A 920 36.49 9.03 24.91
C CYS A 920 35.27 8.53 24.11
#